data_AF-A0A4U1IMH1-F1
#
_entry.id   AF-A0A4U1IMH1-F1
#
_cell.length_a   1.000
_cell.length_b   1.000
_cell.length_c   1.000
_cell.angle_alpha   90.00
_cell.angle_beta   90.00
_cell.angle_gamma   90.00
#
_symmetry.space_group_name_H-M   'P 1'
#
loop_
_entity.id
_entity.type
_entity.pdbx_description
1 polymer ?
#
loop_
_entity_poly.entity_id
_entity_poly.type
_entity_poly.pdbx_seq_one_letter_code
_entity_poly.pdbx_strand_id
1 'polypeptide(L)'
;MSTRILGISAFYHDAAAALVIDGELVAAAQEERFSRLKNDEAFPRRAIAACLAEAGIGIEDLDHVAFYEKPLLKFDRILETHLSRAPFTFPQFRRALPTWLGRKLFLPRELARGLEGRFPRAFVFTEHHEAHAAAAFFPSPFDEAAILTVDGVGEWSTTTLGFGRNNRIELSHELRFPHSLGLLYSAFTQWAGFEVNTGEYMLMGLAPYGEPRYEALIRERMIDLKDDGSFRLDMRYFDWLGGVTMISPAFERLFGAPARAPGAPIEERHKDVAASIQRVTEDILLRLARTAAKKTGAKTLCLGGGCALNSVAVGRIQREGPFERVWVQPAAGDAGSAAGAALFVWHQLLDKPRVARAGDAQHASLLGPAHDAAAIHAALAGRGLHVHDLDEETLVGRVAEELSQGRVLGFFQGNMELGPRALGSRSILADPRVAGMKDTINHKIKFREGFRPFAPSVLREHAFQFFEVAPGEDLPYMTHVVPVRKDAAPALPAITHVDGSARIQTVDEARHGLYFRLLEAFHARTGCPVLLNTSFNVRGEPIVCTPEDALRCFARTDLDGLVIERSLLLRDEQSPAALAALASMGPPAPRPPRALDRFLRPEDANPSRRTRIHFGLLLLFLGVVAGAAVWRGTRDPKDLAAGALAGAALFAGTFVPGLGRAMYRAWMALGALLGAVSGPIVLGVVYLVVFAPIALVRALLGRDPLGLRFARAAESYLKDKRTPREPRHYFRLY
;
A
#
# COMPACT_ATOMS: atom_id res chain seq x y z
N MET A 1 5.96 27.84 20.11
CA MET A 1 5.30 26.54 20.40
C MET A 1 5.52 25.66 19.20
N SER A 2 5.89 24.39 19.42
CA SER A 2 6.08 23.41 18.35
C SER A 2 4.72 22.98 17.77
N THR A 3 4.64 22.89 16.45
CA THR A 3 3.44 22.47 15.71
C THR A 3 3.53 21.00 15.35
N ARG A 4 2.55 20.20 15.77
CA ARG A 4 2.53 18.74 15.60
C ARG A 4 1.37 18.32 14.70
N ILE A 5 1.68 17.65 13.60
CA ILE A 5 0.72 17.32 12.55
C ILE A 5 0.77 15.81 12.29
N LEU A 6 -0.35 15.13 12.47
CA LEU A 6 -0.51 13.71 12.14
C LEU A 6 -1.21 13.55 10.80
N GLY A 7 -0.58 12.85 9.86
CA GLY A 7 -1.18 12.43 8.60
C GLY A 7 -1.62 10.97 8.65
N ILE A 8 -2.75 10.66 8.04
CA ILE A 8 -3.38 9.33 8.05
C ILE A 8 -3.77 8.91 6.63
N SER A 9 -3.38 7.69 6.25
CA SER A 9 -3.86 6.96 5.07
C SER A 9 -4.51 5.64 5.52
N ALA A 10 -5.76 5.36 5.09
CA ALA A 10 -6.52 4.19 5.57
C ALA A 10 -7.76 3.87 4.72
N PHE A 11 -8.39 2.71 4.98
CA PHE A 11 -9.68 2.26 4.44
C PHE A 11 -9.69 1.86 2.95
N TYR A 12 -8.53 1.51 2.39
CA TYR A 12 -8.41 0.93 1.06
C TYR A 12 -7.35 -0.18 0.97
N HIS A 13 -6.07 0.15 1.14
CA HIS A 13 -4.96 -0.77 1.37
C HIS A 13 -3.79 0.05 1.93
N ASP A 14 -2.76 -0.64 2.44
CA ASP A 14 -1.51 -0.02 2.91
C ASP A 14 -1.70 1.12 3.91
N ALA A 15 -2.59 0.93 4.88
CA ALA A 15 -2.87 1.93 5.90
C ALA A 15 -1.58 2.37 6.61
N ALA A 16 -1.42 3.67 6.81
CA ALA A 16 -0.20 4.27 7.31
C ALA A 16 -0.47 5.54 8.13
N ALA A 17 0.48 5.88 8.97
CA ALA A 17 0.51 7.12 9.72
C ALA A 17 1.88 7.79 9.58
N ALA A 18 1.89 9.12 9.61
CA ALA A 18 3.10 9.91 9.60
C ALA A 18 2.95 11.13 10.51
N LEU A 19 4.00 11.45 11.26
CA LEU A 19 4.06 12.59 12.18
C LEU A 19 5.08 13.60 11.67
N VAL A 20 4.60 14.83 11.48
CA VAL A 20 5.44 15.99 11.15
C VAL A 20 5.47 16.93 12.35
N ILE A 21 6.67 17.35 12.75
CA ILE A 21 6.88 18.33 13.82
C ILE A 21 7.71 19.48 13.26
N ASP A 22 7.13 20.68 13.28
CA ASP A 22 7.76 21.91 12.77
C ASP A 22 8.36 21.79 11.35
N GLY A 23 7.72 20.98 10.51
CA GLY A 23 8.12 20.74 9.12
C GLY A 23 9.01 19.54 8.88
N GLU A 24 9.55 18.92 9.93
CA GLU A 24 10.36 17.71 9.82
C GLU A 24 9.48 16.46 9.91
N LEU A 25 9.72 15.48 9.03
CA LEU A 25 9.08 14.17 9.07
C LEU A 25 9.78 13.33 10.15
N VAL A 26 9.19 13.30 11.35
CA VAL A 26 9.80 12.68 12.54
C VAL A 26 9.60 11.18 12.57
N ALA A 27 8.40 10.71 12.21
CA ALA A 27 8.08 9.29 12.23
C ALA A 27 7.04 8.94 11.17
N ALA A 28 7.11 7.74 10.61
CA ALA A 28 6.11 7.21 9.71
C ALA A 28 6.16 5.68 9.67
N ALA A 29 4.99 5.02 9.65
CA ALA A 29 4.92 3.57 9.57
C ALA A 29 3.63 3.08 8.91
N GLN A 30 3.70 1.88 8.33
CA GLN A 30 2.54 1.16 7.79
C GLN A 30 1.96 0.20 8.84
N GLU A 31 0.62 0.13 8.95
CA GLU A 31 -0.08 -0.72 9.91
C GLU A 31 0.24 -2.20 9.70
N GLU A 32 0.45 -2.63 8.44
CA GLU A 32 0.79 -4.03 8.11
C GLU A 32 2.05 -4.54 8.83
N ARG A 33 3.01 -3.65 9.14
CA ARG A 33 4.24 -4.00 9.86
C ARG A 33 3.92 -4.52 11.25
N PHE A 34 2.90 -3.97 11.89
CA PHE A 34 2.47 -4.31 13.25
C PHE A 34 1.34 -5.34 13.27
N SER A 35 0.38 -5.26 12.35
CA SER A 35 -0.75 -6.19 12.28
C SER A 35 -0.34 -7.55 11.72
N ARG A 36 0.77 -7.59 10.97
CA ARG A 36 1.25 -8.75 10.20
C ARG A 36 0.26 -9.18 9.12
N LEU A 37 -0.75 -8.35 8.82
CA LEU A 37 -1.70 -8.51 7.73
C LEU A 37 -1.20 -7.68 6.55
N LYS A 38 -0.81 -8.35 5.46
CA LYS A 38 -0.25 -7.66 4.29
C LYS A 38 -1.29 -6.76 3.62
N ASN A 39 -0.88 -5.53 3.31
CA ASN A 39 -1.69 -4.42 2.80
C ASN A 39 -2.92 -4.09 3.68
N ASP A 40 -2.76 -4.16 5.00
CA ASP A 40 -3.83 -3.86 5.96
C ASP A 40 -4.55 -2.54 5.62
N GLU A 41 -5.86 -2.61 5.41
CA GLU A 41 -6.71 -1.45 5.09
C GLU A 41 -7.34 -0.79 6.33
N ALA A 42 -7.12 -1.34 7.52
CA ALA A 42 -7.75 -0.88 8.75
C ALA A 42 -7.32 0.54 9.14
N PHE A 43 -8.00 1.11 10.14
CA PHE A 43 -7.53 2.36 10.72
C PHE A 43 -6.17 2.10 11.42
N PRO A 44 -5.11 2.87 11.13
CA PRO A 44 -3.73 2.53 11.47
C PRO A 44 -3.39 2.83 12.94
N ARG A 45 -4.05 2.13 13.88
CA ARG A 45 -3.91 2.39 15.34
C ARG A 45 -2.49 2.19 15.82
N ARG A 46 -1.82 1.12 15.38
CA ARG A 46 -0.48 0.75 15.86
C ARG A 46 0.58 1.65 15.24
N ALA A 47 0.42 1.99 13.96
CA ALA A 47 1.31 2.96 13.32
C ALA A 47 1.18 4.36 13.93
N ILE A 48 -0.04 4.83 14.25
CA ILE A 48 -0.23 6.10 14.97
C ILE A 48 0.45 6.04 16.34
N ALA A 49 0.21 4.98 17.12
CA ALA A 49 0.82 4.82 18.44
C ALA A 49 2.35 4.82 18.36
N ALA A 50 2.95 4.15 17.37
CA ALA A 50 4.39 4.14 17.16
C ALA A 50 4.93 5.54 16.82
N CYS A 51 4.26 6.29 15.93
CA CYS A 51 4.68 7.65 15.58
C CYS A 51 4.63 8.61 16.78
N LEU A 52 3.58 8.52 17.59
CA LEU A 52 3.43 9.35 18.79
C LEU A 52 4.44 8.99 19.88
N ALA A 53 4.74 7.69 20.04
CA ALA A 53 5.75 7.21 20.98
C ALA A 53 7.16 7.69 20.63
N GLU A 54 7.52 7.69 19.34
CA GLU A 54 8.81 8.20 18.85
C GLU A 54 9.04 9.67 19.26
N ALA A 55 7.99 10.49 19.26
CA ALA A 55 8.05 11.89 19.67
C ALA A 55 7.75 12.12 21.16
N GLY A 56 7.41 11.08 21.93
CA GLY A 56 7.05 11.20 23.35
C GLY A 56 5.79 12.04 23.62
N ILE A 57 4.81 12.04 22.70
CA ILE A 57 3.59 12.87 22.79
C ILE A 57 2.30 12.03 22.80
N GLY A 58 1.20 12.62 23.25
CA GLY A 58 -0.15 12.07 23.18
C GLY A 58 -0.94 12.58 21.97
N ILE A 59 -2.15 12.02 21.77
CA ILE A 59 -3.08 12.46 20.71
C ILE A 59 -3.54 13.92 20.96
N GLU A 60 -3.74 14.27 22.23
CA GLU A 60 -4.14 15.59 22.71
C GLU A 60 -3.13 16.71 22.39
N ASP A 61 -1.85 16.35 22.21
CA ASP A 61 -0.78 17.29 21.88
C ASP A 61 -0.76 17.68 20.39
N LEU A 62 -1.49 16.94 19.54
CA LEU A 62 -1.54 17.19 18.10
C LEU A 62 -2.31 18.48 17.80
N ASP A 63 -1.74 19.36 16.98
CA ASP A 63 -2.39 20.58 16.51
C ASP A 63 -3.31 20.31 15.33
N HIS A 64 -2.91 19.39 14.44
CA HIS A 64 -3.66 19.03 13.25
C HIS A 64 -3.65 17.51 13.01
N VAL A 65 -4.76 17.01 12.47
CA VAL A 65 -4.86 15.66 11.90
C VAL A 65 -5.37 15.79 10.48
N ALA A 66 -4.61 15.25 9.52
CA ALA A 66 -4.90 15.30 8.10
C ALA A 66 -5.18 13.91 7.54
N PHE A 67 -6.19 13.80 6.69
CA PHE A 67 -6.51 12.61 5.94
C PHE A 67 -6.30 12.85 4.44
N TYR A 68 -5.72 11.85 3.78
CA TYR A 68 -5.15 11.98 2.45
C TYR A 68 -6.13 12.16 1.28
N GLU A 69 -7.43 11.91 1.47
CA GLU A 69 -8.44 12.01 0.40
C GLU A 69 -9.77 12.64 0.85
N LYS A 70 -10.56 13.11 -0.12
CA LYS A 70 -11.92 13.63 0.08
C LYS A 70 -12.99 12.58 -0.21
N PRO A 71 -13.73 12.09 0.82
CA PRO A 71 -14.67 10.98 0.62
C PRO A 71 -15.87 11.32 -0.26
N LEU A 72 -16.39 12.56 -0.25
CA LEU A 72 -17.58 12.90 -1.05
C LEU A 72 -17.28 13.00 -2.54
N LEU A 73 -16.10 13.51 -2.93
CA LEU A 73 -15.67 13.52 -4.33
C LEU A 73 -15.47 12.11 -4.88
N LYS A 74 -14.92 11.20 -4.07
CA LYS A 74 -14.78 9.79 -4.42
C LYS A 74 -16.14 9.08 -4.53
N PHE A 75 -17.08 9.43 -3.65
CA PHE A 75 -18.46 8.92 -3.74
C PHE A 75 -19.17 9.40 -5.00
N ASP A 76 -19.00 10.68 -5.37
CA ASP A 76 -19.51 11.26 -6.61
C ASP A 76 -19.04 10.47 -7.84
N ARG A 77 -17.75 10.15 -7.95
CA ARG A 77 -17.24 9.26 -9.01
C ARG A 77 -17.93 7.90 -9.04
N ILE A 78 -18.15 7.28 -7.89
CA ILE A 78 -18.80 5.97 -7.81
C ILE A 78 -20.25 6.07 -8.29
N LEU A 79 -20.99 7.09 -7.87
CA LEU A 79 -22.34 7.33 -8.35
C LEU A 79 -22.38 7.57 -9.86
N GLU A 80 -21.49 8.42 -10.38
CA GLU A 80 -21.38 8.71 -11.82
C GLU A 80 -21.00 7.47 -12.64
N THR A 81 -20.18 6.58 -12.08
CA THR A 81 -19.87 5.27 -12.69
C THR A 81 -21.13 4.43 -12.87
N HIS A 82 -21.96 4.37 -11.81
CA HIS A 82 -23.20 3.63 -11.84
C HIS A 82 -24.25 4.27 -12.75
N LEU A 83 -24.40 5.59 -12.72
CA LEU A 83 -25.33 6.34 -13.58
C LEU A 83 -24.93 6.33 -15.06
N SER A 84 -23.68 6.02 -15.40
CA SER A 84 -23.23 5.97 -16.80
C SER A 84 -23.38 4.59 -17.44
N ARG A 85 -23.48 3.52 -16.64
CA ARG A 85 -23.47 2.13 -17.14
C ARG A 85 -24.57 1.24 -16.55
N ALA A 86 -25.57 1.82 -15.87
CA ALA A 86 -26.73 1.05 -15.46
C ALA A 86 -27.44 0.42 -16.68
N PRO A 87 -27.96 -0.82 -16.56
CA PRO A 87 -28.07 -1.61 -15.32
C PRO A 87 -26.86 -2.52 -15.01
N PHE A 88 -25.81 -2.49 -15.83
CA PHE A 88 -24.75 -3.51 -15.83
C PHE A 88 -23.82 -3.45 -14.61
N THR A 89 -23.84 -2.36 -13.84
CA THR A 89 -22.95 -2.15 -12.68
C THR A 89 -23.62 -2.47 -11.35
N PHE A 90 -24.82 -3.08 -11.38
CA PHE A 90 -25.57 -3.46 -10.17
C PHE A 90 -24.81 -4.39 -9.21
N PRO A 91 -24.08 -5.44 -9.66
CA PRO A 91 -23.36 -6.32 -8.75
C PRO A 91 -22.34 -5.56 -7.89
N GLN A 92 -21.60 -4.63 -8.51
CA GLN A 92 -20.64 -3.77 -7.82
C GLN A 92 -21.35 -2.74 -6.92
N PHE A 93 -22.45 -2.11 -7.39
CA PHE A 93 -23.25 -1.17 -6.59
C PHE A 93 -23.76 -1.81 -5.29
N ARG A 94 -24.33 -3.01 -5.39
CA ARG A 94 -24.83 -3.79 -4.26
C ARG A 94 -23.75 -4.10 -3.22
N ARG A 95 -22.52 -4.35 -3.67
CA ARG A 95 -21.38 -4.65 -2.79
C ARG A 95 -20.78 -3.37 -2.17
N ALA A 96 -20.69 -2.30 -2.93
CA ALA A 96 -20.00 -1.07 -2.51
C ALA A 96 -20.88 -0.16 -1.64
N LEU A 97 -22.15 0.03 -1.99
CA LEU A 97 -23.01 1.04 -1.38
C LEU A 97 -23.18 0.89 0.14
N PRO A 98 -23.36 -0.30 0.72
CA PRO A 98 -23.49 -0.45 2.18
C PRO A 98 -22.25 0.04 2.94
N THR A 99 -21.05 -0.21 2.43
CA THR A 99 -19.80 0.24 3.03
C THR A 99 -19.66 1.76 2.98
N TRP A 100 -20.11 2.38 1.88
CA TRP A 100 -20.12 3.83 1.73
C TRP A 100 -21.09 4.50 2.70
N LEU A 101 -22.35 4.02 2.74
CA LEU A 101 -23.38 4.54 3.63
C LEU A 101 -23.08 4.28 5.11
N GLY A 102 -22.40 3.17 5.45
CA GLY A 102 -22.12 2.82 6.83
C GLY A 102 -20.84 3.41 7.42
N ARG A 103 -19.82 3.69 6.59
CA ARG A 103 -18.48 4.09 7.05
C ARG A 103 -17.92 5.30 6.28
N LYS A 104 -17.73 5.17 4.96
CA LYS A 104 -16.90 6.13 4.20
C LYS A 104 -17.49 7.54 4.10
N LEU A 105 -18.83 7.67 4.07
CA LEU A 105 -19.49 8.99 4.10
C LEU A 105 -19.39 9.67 5.48
N PHE A 106 -19.12 8.91 6.54
CA PHE A 106 -18.99 9.40 7.91
C PHE A 106 -17.53 9.36 8.39
N LEU A 107 -16.59 9.58 7.47
CA LEU A 107 -15.16 9.52 7.73
C LEU A 107 -14.70 10.33 8.97
N PRO A 108 -15.15 11.59 9.21
CA PRO A 108 -14.79 12.30 10.44
C PRO A 108 -15.14 11.55 11.73
N ARG A 109 -16.26 10.82 11.73
CA ARG A 109 -16.68 9.99 12.88
C ARG A 109 -15.77 8.77 13.03
N GLU A 110 -15.36 8.15 11.93
CA GLU A 110 -14.43 7.02 11.96
C GLU A 110 -13.03 7.46 12.42
N LEU A 111 -12.54 8.63 11.99
CA LEU A 111 -11.29 9.22 12.48
C LEU A 111 -11.38 9.55 13.97
N ALA A 112 -12.45 10.22 14.41
CA ALA A 112 -12.65 10.53 15.83
C ALA A 112 -12.71 9.25 16.68
N ARG A 113 -13.40 8.20 16.23
CA ARG A 113 -13.42 6.88 16.90
C ARG A 113 -12.04 6.21 16.87
N GLY A 114 -11.32 6.34 15.76
CA GLY A 114 -9.95 5.88 15.58
C GLY A 114 -9.01 6.48 16.62
N LEU A 115 -9.14 7.78 16.86
CA LEU A 115 -8.40 8.57 17.84
C LEU A 115 -9.07 8.62 19.23
N GLU A 116 -9.99 7.70 19.51
CA GLU A 116 -10.63 7.52 20.83
C GLU A 116 -11.37 8.77 21.35
N GLY A 117 -11.75 9.69 20.46
CA GLY A 117 -12.37 10.98 20.83
C GLY A 117 -11.41 11.95 21.53
N ARG A 118 -10.10 11.67 21.55
CA ARG A 118 -9.08 12.46 22.25
C ARG A 118 -8.58 13.67 21.45
N PHE A 119 -8.92 13.76 20.16
CA PHE A 119 -8.61 14.90 19.31
C PHE A 119 -9.84 15.81 19.15
N PRO A 120 -9.88 17.01 19.77
CA PRO A 120 -11.09 17.83 19.84
C PRO A 120 -11.26 18.80 18.65
N ARG A 121 -10.26 18.91 17.76
CA ARG A 121 -10.22 19.89 16.67
C ARG A 121 -10.79 19.31 15.36
N ALA A 122 -10.98 20.17 14.36
CA ALA A 122 -11.42 19.74 13.04
C ALA A 122 -10.32 19.00 12.27
N PHE A 123 -10.73 18.00 11.49
CA PHE A 123 -9.84 17.26 10.58
C PHE A 123 -9.61 18.02 9.28
N VAL A 124 -8.43 17.85 8.71
CA VAL A 124 -8.06 18.35 7.38
C VAL A 124 -8.19 17.20 6.37
N PHE A 125 -8.69 17.48 5.16
CA PHE A 125 -8.85 16.55 4.05
C PHE A 125 -8.22 17.14 2.80
N THR A 126 -7.11 16.56 2.35
CA THR A 126 -6.48 16.88 1.06
C THR A 126 -7.16 16.12 -0.07
N GLU A 127 -6.93 16.49 -1.33
CA GLU A 127 -7.17 15.57 -2.42
C GLU A 127 -6.08 14.48 -2.48
N HIS A 128 -6.44 13.27 -2.93
CA HIS A 128 -5.55 12.11 -3.00
C HIS A 128 -4.25 12.39 -3.75
N HIS A 129 -4.36 13.03 -4.93
CA HIS A 129 -3.20 13.37 -5.75
C HIS A 129 -2.40 14.56 -5.20
N GLU A 130 -3.01 15.45 -4.41
CA GLU A 130 -2.26 16.49 -3.68
C GLU A 130 -1.40 15.85 -2.58
N ALA A 131 -1.92 14.84 -1.88
CA ALA A 131 -1.15 14.09 -0.90
C ALA A 131 0.04 13.37 -1.54
N HIS A 132 -0.15 12.71 -2.69
CA HIS A 132 0.95 12.11 -3.47
C HIS A 132 1.98 13.15 -3.91
N ALA A 133 1.52 14.30 -4.43
CA ALA A 133 2.39 15.39 -4.87
C ALA A 133 3.17 16.01 -3.71
N ALA A 134 2.55 16.21 -2.55
CA ALA A 134 3.18 16.71 -1.35
C ALA A 134 4.22 15.73 -0.78
N ALA A 135 3.88 14.44 -0.74
CA ALA A 135 4.80 13.37 -0.34
C ALA A 135 5.99 13.28 -1.29
N ALA A 136 5.80 13.63 -2.57
CA ALA A 136 6.86 13.62 -3.56
C ALA A 136 7.75 14.87 -3.50
N PHE A 137 7.15 16.05 -3.49
CA PHE A 137 7.89 17.30 -3.66
C PHE A 137 8.55 17.79 -2.38
N PHE A 138 7.83 17.83 -1.25
CA PHE A 138 8.35 18.47 -0.04
C PHE A 138 9.57 17.80 0.60
N PRO A 139 9.69 16.46 0.64
CA PRO A 139 10.91 15.84 1.13
C PRO A 139 12.03 15.83 0.08
N SER A 140 11.76 16.15 -1.19
CA SER A 140 12.78 16.11 -2.25
C SER A 140 13.91 17.13 -2.00
N PRO A 141 15.09 16.94 -2.64
CA PRO A 141 16.22 17.87 -2.53
C PRO A 141 16.09 19.06 -3.49
N PHE A 142 14.94 19.28 -4.12
CA PHE A 142 14.77 20.28 -5.17
C PHE A 142 14.01 21.52 -4.68
N ASP A 143 14.53 22.71 -4.97
CA ASP A 143 13.84 23.99 -4.74
C ASP A 143 12.58 24.13 -5.62
N GLU A 144 12.70 23.67 -6.87
CA GLU A 144 11.60 23.56 -7.81
C GLU A 144 11.68 22.25 -8.59
N ALA A 145 10.53 21.71 -9.01
CA ALA A 145 10.46 20.49 -9.81
C ALA A 145 9.14 20.39 -10.57
N ALA A 146 9.17 19.75 -11.73
CA ALA A 146 7.97 19.17 -12.30
C ALA A 146 7.45 18.09 -11.35
N ILE A 147 6.14 18.00 -11.19
CA ILE A 147 5.49 16.97 -10.38
C ILE A 147 4.64 16.11 -11.32
N LEU A 148 4.84 14.80 -11.26
CA LEU A 148 3.99 13.83 -11.95
C LEU A 148 3.57 12.74 -10.96
N THR A 149 2.27 12.70 -10.66
CA THR A 149 1.69 11.63 -9.85
C THR A 149 0.87 10.70 -10.74
N VAL A 150 1.12 9.40 -10.70
CA VAL A 150 0.41 8.40 -11.52
C VAL A 150 0.00 7.24 -10.66
N ASP A 151 -1.29 6.97 -10.57
CA ASP A 151 -1.83 6.03 -9.60
C ASP A 151 -2.99 5.18 -10.17
N GLY A 152 -3.47 4.21 -9.40
CA GLY A 152 -4.66 3.42 -9.72
C GLY A 152 -5.89 4.30 -9.87
N VAL A 153 -6.37 4.89 -8.77
CA VAL A 153 -7.46 5.87 -8.80
C VAL A 153 -7.52 6.68 -7.50
N GLY A 154 -7.64 8.01 -7.61
CA GLY A 154 -8.02 8.87 -6.49
C GLY A 154 -9.54 9.07 -6.38
N GLU A 155 -9.94 10.30 -6.10
CA GLU A 155 -11.35 10.71 -6.13
C GLU A 155 -11.89 10.69 -7.56
N TRP A 156 -11.16 11.31 -8.48
CA TRP A 156 -11.42 11.33 -9.93
C TRP A 156 -10.14 11.18 -10.73
N SER A 157 -9.07 11.87 -10.30
CA SER A 157 -7.79 11.84 -10.97
C SER A 157 -7.17 10.43 -10.93
N THR A 158 -6.47 10.07 -11.99
CA THR A 158 -5.62 8.86 -12.11
C THR A 158 -4.18 9.25 -12.44
N THR A 159 -4.00 10.44 -12.99
CA THR A 159 -2.71 11.06 -13.27
C THR A 159 -2.87 12.56 -13.05
N THR A 160 -1.91 13.20 -12.41
CA THR A 160 -1.82 14.67 -12.37
C THR A 160 -0.42 15.16 -12.67
N LEU A 161 -0.37 16.28 -13.38
CA LEU A 161 0.85 17.03 -13.71
C LEU A 161 0.81 18.36 -12.99
N GLY A 162 1.95 18.79 -12.45
CA GLY A 162 2.03 20.04 -11.73
C GLY A 162 3.45 20.58 -11.61
N PHE A 163 3.57 21.66 -10.86
CA PHE A 163 4.82 22.30 -10.55
C PHE A 163 4.93 22.52 -9.05
N GLY A 164 6.07 22.14 -8.48
CA GLY A 164 6.44 22.49 -7.12
C GLY A 164 7.51 23.57 -7.16
N ARG A 165 7.36 24.60 -6.33
CA ARG A 165 8.40 25.61 -6.09
C ARG A 165 8.30 26.15 -4.68
N ASN A 166 9.42 26.20 -3.96
CA ASN A 166 9.49 26.61 -2.56
C ASN A 166 8.54 25.75 -1.69
N ASN A 167 7.60 26.38 -0.99
CA ASN A 167 6.57 25.72 -0.18
C ASN A 167 5.24 25.53 -0.95
N ARG A 168 5.20 25.72 -2.27
CA ARG A 168 3.98 25.62 -3.10
C ARG A 168 4.01 24.44 -4.06
N ILE A 169 2.87 23.77 -4.18
CA ILE A 169 2.57 22.80 -5.23
C ILE A 169 1.30 23.26 -5.96
N GLU A 170 1.33 23.20 -7.28
CA GLU A 170 0.18 23.51 -8.13
C GLU A 170 -0.01 22.39 -9.15
N LEU A 171 -1.12 21.66 -9.02
CA LEU A 171 -1.49 20.60 -9.95
C LEU A 171 -2.40 21.20 -11.02
N SER A 172 -1.84 21.35 -12.23
CA SER A 172 -2.47 22.11 -13.31
C SER A 172 -3.22 21.24 -14.31
N HIS A 173 -2.88 19.95 -14.42
CA HIS A 173 -3.53 19.05 -15.38
C HIS A 173 -3.80 17.68 -14.79
N GLU A 174 -4.80 16.99 -15.34
CA GLU A 174 -5.16 15.64 -14.93
C GLU A 174 -5.68 14.75 -16.05
N LEU A 175 -5.50 13.44 -15.87
CA LEU A 175 -6.35 12.40 -16.45
C LEU A 175 -7.31 11.91 -15.37
N ARG A 176 -8.51 11.52 -15.79
CA ARG A 176 -9.57 11.05 -14.89
C ARG A 176 -9.95 9.61 -15.16
N PHE A 177 -10.43 8.96 -14.11
CA PHE A 177 -11.11 7.67 -14.18
C PHE A 177 -12.20 7.67 -15.27
N PRO A 178 -12.33 6.58 -16.05
CA PRO A 178 -11.75 5.26 -15.86
C PRO A 178 -10.39 5.02 -16.52
N HIS A 179 -9.79 6.05 -17.11
CA HIS A 179 -8.54 5.95 -17.86
C HIS A 179 -7.36 6.02 -16.89
N SER A 180 -6.86 4.86 -16.48
CA SER A 180 -5.80 4.72 -15.48
C SER A 180 -4.71 3.80 -15.97
N LEU A 181 -3.46 4.26 -15.84
CA LEU A 181 -2.29 3.44 -16.16
C LEU A 181 -2.09 2.34 -15.12
N GLY A 182 -2.38 2.64 -13.84
CA GLY A 182 -2.33 1.64 -12.78
C GLY A 182 -3.34 0.53 -13.00
N LEU A 183 -4.61 0.87 -13.28
CA LEU A 183 -5.64 -0.15 -13.54
C LEU A 183 -5.37 -0.95 -14.82
N LEU A 184 -4.82 -0.30 -15.85
CA LEU A 184 -4.35 -1.00 -17.06
C LEU A 184 -3.31 -2.05 -16.68
N TYR A 185 -2.25 -1.67 -15.96
CA TYR A 185 -1.18 -2.59 -15.56
C TYR A 185 -1.69 -3.72 -14.64
N SER A 186 -2.62 -3.42 -13.74
CA SER A 186 -3.29 -4.41 -12.89
C SER A 186 -4.16 -5.40 -13.67
N ALA A 187 -4.76 -5.00 -14.81
CA ALA A 187 -5.47 -5.93 -15.69
C ALA A 187 -4.54 -7.00 -16.28
N PHE A 188 -3.37 -6.60 -16.78
CA PHE A 188 -2.37 -7.55 -17.25
C PHE A 188 -1.78 -8.38 -16.12
N THR A 189 -1.64 -7.80 -14.93
CA THR A 189 -1.22 -8.50 -13.71
C THR A 189 -2.19 -9.64 -13.38
N GLN A 190 -3.48 -9.36 -13.38
CA GLN A 190 -4.53 -10.36 -13.16
C GLN A 190 -4.53 -11.43 -14.28
N TRP A 191 -4.41 -11.02 -15.55
CA TRP A 191 -4.39 -11.97 -16.67
C TRP A 191 -3.18 -12.91 -16.61
N ALA A 192 -2.03 -12.42 -16.16
CA ALA A 192 -0.85 -13.23 -15.88
C ALA A 192 -0.98 -14.07 -14.59
N GLY A 193 -2.16 -14.12 -13.95
CA GLY A 193 -2.44 -14.96 -12.78
C GLY A 193 -1.79 -14.48 -11.48
N PHE A 194 -1.42 -13.19 -11.42
CA PHE A 194 -0.91 -12.55 -10.21
C PHE A 194 -2.03 -11.80 -9.49
N GLU A 195 -1.88 -11.65 -8.18
CA GLU A 195 -2.84 -10.93 -7.35
C GLU A 195 -2.75 -9.42 -7.58
N VAL A 196 -3.89 -8.77 -7.75
CA VAL A 196 -3.98 -7.31 -7.97
C VAL A 196 -3.63 -6.57 -6.68
N ASN A 197 -3.00 -5.40 -6.81
CA ASN A 197 -2.43 -4.57 -5.73
C ASN A 197 -1.20 -5.17 -5.02
N THR A 198 -0.81 -6.41 -5.35
CA THR A 198 0.37 -7.08 -4.73
C THR A 198 1.27 -7.76 -5.74
N GLY A 199 0.87 -7.81 -7.01
CA GLY A 199 1.48 -8.64 -8.04
C GLY A 199 2.04 -7.85 -9.22
N GLU A 200 1.83 -6.54 -9.26
CA GLU A 200 2.29 -5.66 -10.32
C GLU A 200 3.82 -5.74 -10.44
N TYR A 201 4.55 -5.77 -9.33
CA TYR A 201 6.01 -5.92 -9.38
C TYR A 201 6.45 -7.33 -9.82
N MET A 202 5.58 -8.36 -9.75
CA MET A 202 5.85 -9.67 -10.34
C MET A 202 5.72 -9.60 -11.86
N LEU A 203 4.69 -8.92 -12.37
CA LEU A 203 4.57 -8.68 -13.80
C LEU A 203 5.78 -7.90 -14.34
N MET A 204 6.21 -6.87 -13.61
CA MET A 204 7.41 -6.10 -13.92
C MET A 204 8.67 -6.98 -13.92
N GLY A 205 8.84 -7.86 -12.92
CA GLY A 205 9.97 -8.78 -12.85
C GLY A 205 9.92 -9.90 -13.89
N LEU A 206 8.74 -10.21 -14.45
CA LEU A 206 8.56 -11.20 -15.50
C LEU A 206 8.89 -10.62 -16.88
N ALA A 207 8.70 -9.32 -17.09
CA ALA A 207 8.85 -8.65 -18.38
C ALA A 207 10.22 -8.90 -19.07
N PRO A 208 11.38 -8.90 -18.39
CA PRO A 208 12.67 -9.17 -19.04
C PRO A 208 12.85 -10.59 -19.59
N TYR A 209 11.94 -11.51 -19.29
CA TYR A 209 12.00 -12.90 -19.75
C TYR A 209 11.21 -13.16 -21.04
N GLY A 210 10.59 -12.13 -21.63
CA GLY A 210 9.81 -12.25 -22.86
C GLY A 210 10.16 -11.17 -23.87
N GLU A 211 9.57 -11.29 -25.04
CA GLU A 211 9.71 -10.35 -26.15
C GLU A 211 8.43 -9.50 -26.28
N PRO A 212 8.51 -8.19 -26.59
CA PRO A 212 7.36 -7.28 -26.64
C PRO A 212 6.47 -7.48 -27.89
N ARG A 213 6.15 -8.72 -28.25
CA ARG A 213 5.41 -9.12 -29.47
C ARG A 213 3.98 -8.59 -29.55
N TYR A 214 3.37 -8.28 -28.40
CA TYR A 214 2.00 -7.78 -28.30
C TYR A 214 1.91 -6.26 -28.16
N GLU A 215 3.04 -5.54 -28.22
CA GLU A 215 3.06 -4.08 -28.05
C GLU A 215 2.14 -3.39 -29.06
N ALA A 216 2.28 -3.69 -30.36
CA ALA A 216 1.45 -3.11 -31.41
C ALA A 216 -0.04 -3.42 -31.19
N LEU A 217 -0.38 -4.65 -30.82
CA LEU A 217 -1.75 -5.06 -30.53
C LEU A 217 -2.38 -4.23 -29.40
N ILE A 218 -1.64 -4.03 -28.30
CA ILE A 218 -2.10 -3.24 -27.15
C ILE A 218 -2.33 -1.79 -27.60
N ARG A 219 -1.38 -1.18 -28.32
CA ARG A 219 -1.47 0.21 -28.78
C ARG A 219 -2.62 0.42 -29.76
N GLU A 220 -2.84 -0.50 -30.69
CA GLU A 220 -3.86 -0.32 -31.73
C GLU A 220 -5.29 -0.60 -31.24
N ARG A 221 -5.43 -1.56 -30.31
CA ARG A 221 -6.76 -2.07 -29.92
C ARG A 221 -7.23 -1.55 -28.59
N MET A 222 -6.34 -1.32 -27.63
CA MET A 222 -6.72 -1.07 -26.23
C MET A 222 -6.57 0.39 -25.80
N ILE A 223 -5.73 1.19 -26.47
CA ILE A 223 -5.35 2.51 -25.99
C ILE A 223 -5.35 3.52 -27.14
N ASP A 224 -6.04 4.65 -26.97
CA ASP A 224 -5.82 5.84 -27.80
C ASP A 224 -4.84 6.76 -27.08
N LEU A 225 -3.53 6.61 -27.38
CA LEU A 225 -2.43 7.36 -26.78
C LEU A 225 -2.04 8.57 -27.64
N LYS A 226 -1.90 9.74 -27.02
CA LYS A 226 -1.49 10.99 -27.67
C LYS A 226 0.00 11.27 -27.48
N ASP A 227 0.49 12.28 -28.20
CA ASP A 227 1.90 12.67 -28.17
C ASP A 227 2.32 13.26 -26.82
N ASP A 228 1.41 13.94 -26.13
CA ASP A 228 1.62 14.47 -24.79
C ASP A 228 1.57 13.40 -23.68
N GLY A 229 1.40 12.12 -24.04
CA GLY A 229 1.31 11.00 -23.12
C GLY A 229 -0.08 10.78 -22.51
N SER A 230 -1.04 11.66 -22.81
CA SER A 230 -2.43 11.48 -22.40
C SER A 230 -3.09 10.34 -23.18
N PHE A 231 -4.03 9.63 -22.55
CA PHE A 231 -4.65 8.47 -23.18
C PHE A 231 -6.08 8.22 -22.73
N ARG A 232 -6.80 7.48 -23.56
CA ARG A 232 -8.04 6.78 -23.18
C ARG A 232 -7.91 5.29 -23.44
N LEU A 233 -8.56 4.50 -22.61
CA LEU A 233 -8.63 3.05 -22.70
C LEU A 233 -9.93 2.61 -23.37
N ASP A 234 -9.85 1.58 -24.20
CA ASP A 234 -11.02 0.91 -24.73
C ASP A 234 -11.65 0.04 -23.64
N MET A 235 -12.68 0.58 -23.00
CA MET A 235 -13.35 -0.02 -21.85
C MET A 235 -14.09 -1.32 -22.17
N ARG A 236 -14.06 -1.84 -23.40
CA ARG A 236 -14.58 -3.17 -23.74
C ARG A 236 -13.71 -4.30 -23.19
N TYR A 237 -12.41 -4.06 -23.01
CA TYR A 237 -11.45 -5.07 -22.53
C TYR A 237 -11.35 -5.13 -21.00
N PHE A 238 -12.02 -4.22 -20.30
CA PHE A 238 -11.83 -4.02 -18.86
C PHE A 238 -13.16 -4.03 -18.13
N ASP A 239 -13.17 -4.56 -16.90
CA ASP A 239 -14.40 -4.81 -16.15
C ASP A 239 -14.46 -4.07 -14.79
N TRP A 240 -13.50 -3.21 -14.46
CA TRP A 240 -13.50 -2.46 -13.20
C TRP A 240 -14.62 -1.40 -13.05
N LEU A 241 -15.42 -1.18 -14.11
CA LEU A 241 -16.59 -0.29 -14.08
C LEU A 241 -17.86 -0.98 -13.58
N GLY A 242 -17.97 -2.31 -13.67
CA GLY A 242 -19.21 -3.02 -13.37
C GLY A 242 -19.04 -4.44 -12.84
N GLY A 243 -17.91 -5.07 -13.10
CA GLY A 243 -17.55 -6.39 -12.62
C GLY A 243 -16.79 -6.41 -11.30
N VAL A 244 -16.35 -7.62 -10.96
CA VAL A 244 -15.54 -7.93 -9.77
C VAL A 244 -14.10 -8.28 -10.12
N THR A 245 -13.74 -8.16 -11.40
CA THR A 245 -12.42 -8.43 -11.98
C THR A 245 -11.92 -7.22 -12.76
N MET A 246 -10.62 -7.21 -13.08
CA MET A 246 -10.00 -6.17 -13.90
C MET A 246 -10.25 -6.35 -15.39
N ILE A 247 -10.26 -7.60 -15.87
CA ILE A 247 -10.37 -7.93 -17.30
C ILE A 247 -11.77 -8.44 -17.66
N SER A 248 -12.15 -8.24 -18.93
CA SER A 248 -13.38 -8.78 -19.51
C SER A 248 -13.11 -10.02 -20.39
N PRO A 249 -14.15 -10.78 -20.80
CA PRO A 249 -13.99 -11.86 -21.79
C PRO A 249 -13.44 -11.38 -23.14
N ALA A 250 -13.56 -10.10 -23.48
CA ALA A 250 -12.97 -9.55 -24.70
C ALA A 250 -11.44 -9.45 -24.60
N PHE A 251 -10.90 -9.24 -23.39
CA PHE A 251 -9.46 -9.26 -23.13
C PHE A 251 -8.90 -10.65 -23.42
N GLU A 252 -9.52 -11.70 -22.86
CA GLU A 252 -9.08 -13.08 -23.06
C GLU A 252 -9.11 -13.48 -24.53
N ARG A 253 -10.16 -13.08 -25.27
CA ARG A 253 -10.23 -13.28 -26.72
C ARG A 253 -9.14 -12.52 -27.47
N LEU A 254 -8.77 -11.31 -27.03
CA LEU A 254 -7.73 -10.51 -27.68
C LEU A 254 -6.36 -11.20 -27.60
N PHE A 255 -6.03 -11.83 -26.47
CA PHE A 255 -4.77 -12.55 -26.27
C PHE A 255 -4.85 -14.05 -26.56
N GLY A 256 -6.01 -14.52 -27.02
CA GLY A 256 -6.23 -15.93 -27.39
C GLY A 256 -6.09 -16.92 -26.23
N ALA A 257 -6.28 -16.48 -24.99
CA ALA A 257 -6.26 -17.34 -23.81
C ALA A 257 -6.99 -16.75 -22.61
N PRO A 258 -7.56 -17.61 -21.75
CA PRO A 258 -8.08 -17.18 -20.46
C PRO A 258 -6.95 -16.65 -19.55
N ALA A 259 -7.32 -15.92 -18.50
CA ALA A 259 -6.35 -15.57 -17.47
C ALA A 259 -5.70 -16.82 -16.86
N ARG A 260 -4.39 -16.73 -16.58
CA ARG A 260 -3.65 -17.81 -15.93
C ARG A 260 -4.21 -18.06 -14.53
N ALA A 261 -4.52 -19.32 -14.22
CA ALA A 261 -4.93 -19.69 -12.87
C ALA A 261 -3.75 -19.51 -11.87
N PRO A 262 -4.01 -19.09 -10.63
CA PRO A 262 -2.97 -19.01 -9.60
C PRO A 262 -2.25 -20.36 -9.45
N GLY A 263 -0.91 -20.32 -9.49
CA GLY A 263 -0.06 -21.52 -9.40
C GLY A 263 0.13 -22.32 -10.70
N ALA A 264 -0.61 -22.03 -11.78
CA ALA A 264 -0.37 -22.68 -13.07
C ALA A 264 0.98 -22.25 -13.68
N PRO A 265 1.60 -23.07 -14.57
CA PRO A 265 2.88 -22.73 -15.20
C PRO A 265 2.85 -21.39 -15.94
N ILE A 266 3.97 -20.65 -15.89
CA ILE A 266 4.14 -19.41 -16.66
C ILE A 266 4.68 -19.76 -18.05
N GLU A 267 3.79 -19.82 -19.03
CA GLU A 267 4.12 -19.99 -20.46
C GLU A 267 4.80 -18.76 -21.08
N GLU A 268 5.44 -18.93 -22.24
CA GLU A 268 6.14 -17.88 -22.98
C GLU A 268 5.25 -16.69 -23.34
N ARG A 269 4.00 -16.95 -23.74
CA ARG A 269 3.01 -15.89 -24.01
C ARG A 269 2.81 -14.95 -22.81
N HIS A 270 2.84 -15.46 -21.57
CA HIS A 270 2.70 -14.59 -20.39
C HIS A 270 3.91 -13.66 -20.26
N LYS A 271 5.10 -14.14 -20.60
CA LYS A 271 6.33 -13.35 -20.60
C LYS A 271 6.29 -12.29 -21.70
N ASP A 272 5.89 -12.67 -22.92
CA ASP A 272 5.78 -11.76 -24.06
C ASP A 272 4.73 -10.66 -23.81
N VAL A 273 3.59 -11.02 -23.23
CA VAL A 273 2.55 -10.06 -22.83
C VAL A 273 3.07 -9.13 -21.72
N ALA A 274 3.79 -9.65 -20.72
CA ALA A 274 4.41 -8.84 -19.67
C ALA A 274 5.44 -7.85 -20.24
N ALA A 275 6.32 -8.30 -21.13
CA ALA A 275 7.28 -7.46 -21.85
C ALA A 275 6.58 -6.34 -22.65
N SER A 276 5.50 -6.71 -23.35
CA SER A 276 4.73 -5.78 -24.19
C SER A 276 4.06 -4.68 -23.37
N ILE A 277 3.33 -5.01 -22.30
CA ILE A 277 2.66 -4.00 -21.48
C ILE A 277 3.66 -3.15 -20.69
N GLN A 278 4.78 -3.73 -20.27
CA GLN A 278 5.87 -3.00 -19.62
C GLN A 278 6.43 -1.92 -20.55
N ARG A 279 6.71 -2.25 -21.82
CA ARG A 279 7.14 -1.27 -22.84
C ARG A 279 6.12 -0.15 -23.07
N VAL A 280 4.83 -0.50 -23.20
CA VAL A 280 3.74 0.48 -23.37
C VAL A 280 3.66 1.42 -22.16
N THR A 281 3.80 0.87 -20.95
CA THR A 281 3.74 1.64 -19.68
C THR A 281 4.91 2.61 -19.57
N GLU A 282 6.12 2.17 -19.88
CA GLU A 282 7.30 3.02 -19.91
C GLU A 282 7.17 4.17 -20.91
N ASP A 283 6.65 3.90 -22.10
CA ASP A 283 6.43 4.91 -23.13
C ASP A 283 5.43 5.99 -22.70
N ILE A 284 4.31 5.57 -22.09
CA ILE A 284 3.30 6.49 -21.59
C ILE A 284 3.90 7.39 -20.50
N LEU A 285 4.60 6.81 -19.52
CA LEU A 285 5.23 7.55 -18.44
C LEU A 285 6.31 8.52 -18.95
N LEU A 286 7.13 8.09 -19.91
CA LEU A 286 8.16 8.95 -20.52
C LEU A 286 7.53 10.14 -21.27
N ARG A 287 6.44 9.94 -22.01
CA ARG A 287 5.71 11.02 -22.69
C ARG A 287 5.08 11.99 -21.68
N LEU A 288 4.43 11.47 -20.63
CA LEU A 288 3.87 12.29 -19.55
C LEU A 288 4.96 13.12 -18.86
N ALA A 289 6.12 12.52 -18.58
CA ALA A 289 7.26 13.20 -17.98
C ALA A 289 7.81 14.32 -18.89
N ARG A 290 7.94 14.07 -20.20
CA ARG A 290 8.30 15.09 -21.20
C ARG A 290 7.28 16.23 -21.26
N THR A 291 5.99 15.91 -21.18
CA THR A 291 4.92 16.92 -21.11
C THR A 291 4.99 17.73 -19.83
N ALA A 292 5.31 17.11 -18.68
CA ALA A 292 5.53 17.79 -17.42
C ALA A 292 6.64 18.84 -17.56
N ALA A 293 7.81 18.43 -18.08
CA ALA A 293 8.93 19.33 -18.33
C ALA A 293 8.57 20.48 -19.29
N LYS A 294 7.87 20.19 -20.39
CA LYS A 294 7.45 21.22 -21.35
C LYS A 294 6.50 22.26 -20.73
N LYS A 295 5.61 21.82 -19.84
CA LYS A 295 4.62 22.70 -19.19
C LYS A 295 5.20 23.53 -18.06
N THR A 296 6.22 23.02 -17.35
CA THR A 296 6.80 23.69 -16.18
C THR A 296 8.12 24.40 -16.47
N GLY A 297 8.86 23.97 -17.50
CA GLY A 297 10.24 24.39 -17.75
C GLY A 297 11.26 23.82 -16.76
N ALA A 298 10.83 22.96 -15.83
CA ALA A 298 11.69 22.42 -14.78
C ALA A 298 12.65 21.35 -15.33
N LYS A 299 13.86 21.33 -14.77
CA LYS A 299 14.89 20.34 -15.09
C LYS A 299 14.96 19.16 -14.12
N THR A 300 14.13 19.20 -13.09
CA THR A 300 14.02 18.19 -12.03
C THR A 300 12.60 17.64 -12.01
N LEU A 301 12.46 16.37 -11.65
CA LEU A 301 11.16 15.69 -11.60
C LEU A 301 10.94 15.03 -10.24
N CYS A 302 9.78 15.26 -9.64
CA CYS A 302 9.27 14.50 -8.50
C CYS A 302 8.15 13.56 -8.95
N LEU A 303 8.28 12.27 -8.61
CA LEU A 303 7.28 11.24 -8.92
C LEU A 303 6.60 10.69 -7.65
N GLY A 304 5.28 10.53 -7.73
CA GLY A 304 4.44 9.89 -6.70
C GLY A 304 3.30 9.07 -7.32
N GLY A 305 2.48 8.44 -6.49
CA GLY A 305 1.45 7.49 -6.92
C GLY A 305 2.02 6.09 -7.18
N GLY A 306 1.18 5.05 -7.06
CA GLY A 306 1.64 3.66 -7.11
C GLY A 306 2.40 3.27 -8.38
N CYS A 307 2.15 3.92 -9.51
CA CYS A 307 2.87 3.65 -10.76
C CYS A 307 4.33 4.14 -10.74
N ALA A 308 4.67 5.08 -9.84
CA ALA A 308 6.06 5.52 -9.65
C ALA A 308 6.94 4.43 -9.02
N LEU A 309 6.35 3.34 -8.49
CA LEU A 309 7.08 2.15 -8.07
C LEU A 309 7.54 1.26 -9.24
N ASN A 310 7.15 1.58 -10.49
CA ASN A 310 7.69 0.95 -11.69
C ASN A 310 9.11 1.47 -11.94
N SER A 311 10.08 0.89 -11.23
CA SER A 311 11.48 1.33 -11.25
C SER A 311 12.17 1.20 -12.61
N VAL A 312 11.63 0.36 -13.50
CA VAL A 312 12.08 0.23 -14.89
C VAL A 312 11.72 1.50 -15.67
N ALA A 313 10.47 1.95 -15.57
CA ALA A 313 10.03 3.18 -16.20
C ALA A 313 10.72 4.42 -15.62
N VAL A 314 10.92 4.47 -14.29
CA VAL A 314 11.67 5.57 -13.64
C VAL A 314 13.11 5.63 -14.16
N GLY A 315 13.81 4.49 -14.20
CA GLY A 315 15.17 4.41 -14.73
C GLY A 315 15.25 4.88 -16.18
N ARG A 316 14.24 4.57 -17.00
CA ARG A 316 14.14 5.07 -18.37
C ARG A 316 13.89 6.58 -18.44
N ILE A 317 13.04 7.14 -17.56
CA ILE A 317 12.83 8.60 -17.48
C ILE A 317 14.12 9.33 -17.12
N GLN A 318 14.89 8.82 -16.16
CA GLN A 318 16.17 9.42 -15.77
C GLN A 318 17.16 9.46 -16.95
N ARG A 319 17.22 8.41 -17.79
CA ARG A 319 18.15 8.35 -18.94
C ARG A 319 17.69 9.09 -20.19
N GLU A 320 16.39 9.00 -20.52
CA GLU A 320 15.85 9.42 -21.82
C GLU A 320 14.90 10.63 -21.72
N GLY A 321 14.58 11.04 -20.51
CA GLY A 321 13.76 12.20 -20.21
C GLY A 321 14.57 13.50 -20.22
N PRO A 322 13.90 14.66 -20.24
CA PRO A 322 14.53 15.98 -20.28
C PRO A 322 14.99 16.46 -18.89
N PHE A 323 15.23 15.55 -17.95
CA PHE A 323 15.50 15.89 -16.55
C PHE A 323 16.96 15.60 -16.20
N GLU A 324 17.58 16.51 -15.48
CA GLU A 324 18.92 16.33 -14.90
C GLU A 324 18.86 15.38 -13.70
N ARG A 325 17.78 15.45 -12.90
CA ARG A 325 17.56 14.59 -11.73
C ARG A 325 16.09 14.24 -11.57
N VAL A 326 15.84 12.96 -11.26
CA VAL A 326 14.52 12.42 -10.91
C VAL A 326 14.55 11.97 -9.45
N TRP A 327 13.55 12.37 -8.67
CA TRP A 327 13.34 11.92 -7.30
C TRP A 327 11.98 11.24 -7.18
N VAL A 328 11.96 10.10 -6.51
CA VAL A 328 10.76 9.28 -6.32
C VAL A 328 10.56 9.05 -4.84
N GLN A 329 9.34 9.27 -4.36
CA GLN A 329 8.97 8.96 -2.97
C GLN A 329 9.15 7.44 -2.72
N PRO A 330 10.02 6.97 -1.81
CA PRO A 330 10.21 5.54 -1.54
C PRO A 330 8.92 4.79 -1.20
N ALA A 331 7.98 5.45 -0.54
CA ALA A 331 6.65 4.94 -0.27
C ALA A 331 5.61 5.52 -1.25
N ALA A 332 5.90 5.59 -2.55
CA ALA A 332 5.07 6.28 -3.55
C ALA A 332 3.61 5.78 -3.68
N GLY A 333 3.28 4.59 -3.18
CA GLY A 333 1.89 4.15 -3.06
C GLY A 333 1.12 4.90 -1.96
N ASP A 334 -0.10 4.46 -1.65
CA ASP A 334 -1.01 5.14 -0.72
C ASP A 334 -0.47 5.32 0.71
N ALA A 335 0.50 4.49 1.13
CA ALA A 335 1.17 4.65 2.41
C ALA A 335 1.89 6.00 2.53
N GLY A 336 2.56 6.46 1.47
CA GLY A 336 3.28 7.74 1.45
C GLY A 336 2.37 8.96 1.56
N SER A 337 1.09 8.81 1.19
CA SER A 337 0.09 9.87 1.28
C SER A 337 -0.19 10.31 2.72
N ALA A 338 0.10 9.47 3.73
CA ALA A 338 0.08 9.90 5.13
C ALA A 338 1.11 11.02 5.38
N ALA A 339 2.37 10.81 4.96
CA ALA A 339 3.41 11.84 5.06
C ALA A 339 3.06 13.07 4.20
N GLY A 340 2.55 12.84 2.99
CA GLY A 340 2.10 13.89 2.10
C GLY A 340 1.02 14.79 2.69
N ALA A 341 -0.01 14.21 3.31
CA ALA A 341 -1.09 14.96 3.95
C ALA A 341 -0.58 15.83 5.10
N ALA A 342 0.34 15.32 5.93
CA ALA A 342 0.95 16.08 7.02
C ALA A 342 1.83 17.24 6.51
N LEU A 343 2.70 16.97 5.53
CA LEU A 343 3.55 18.00 4.91
C LEU A 343 2.74 19.05 4.14
N PHE A 344 1.62 18.64 3.54
CA PHE A 344 0.66 19.56 2.92
C PHE A 344 0.10 20.56 3.93
N VAL A 345 -0.30 20.11 5.12
CA VAL A 345 -0.77 21.02 6.17
C VAL A 345 0.32 22.03 6.54
N TRP A 346 1.55 21.58 6.76
CA TRP A 346 2.65 22.48 7.13
C TRP A 346 2.94 23.53 6.06
N HIS A 347 3.14 23.12 4.80
CA HIS A 347 3.60 24.01 3.75
C HIS A 347 2.47 24.75 3.02
N GLN A 348 1.36 24.08 2.68
CA GLN A 348 0.25 24.71 1.96
C GLN A 348 -0.71 25.42 2.91
N LEU A 349 -1.17 24.73 3.96
CA LEU A 349 -2.26 25.24 4.79
C LEU A 349 -1.78 26.28 5.81
N LEU A 350 -0.65 26.02 6.47
CA LEU A 350 -0.06 26.91 7.48
C LEU A 350 0.94 27.91 6.89
N ASP A 351 1.15 27.85 5.57
CA ASP A 351 2.07 28.71 4.82
C ASP A 351 3.49 28.79 5.40
N LYS A 352 4.00 27.66 5.88
CA LYS A 352 5.35 27.60 6.43
C LYS A 352 6.38 27.44 5.33
N PRO A 353 7.55 28.10 5.45
CA PRO A 353 8.60 28.00 4.45
C PRO A 353 9.12 26.57 4.34
N ARG A 354 9.64 26.24 3.16
CA ARG A 354 10.39 25.01 2.91
C ARG A 354 11.85 25.39 2.64
N VAL A 355 12.76 24.57 3.13
CA VAL A 355 14.19 24.69 2.86
C VAL A 355 14.64 23.43 2.12
N ALA A 356 15.00 23.57 0.84
CA ALA A 356 15.65 22.46 0.14
C ALA A 356 17.04 22.22 0.74
N ARG A 357 17.40 20.95 0.87
CA ARG A 357 18.69 20.50 1.42
C ARG A 357 19.52 19.88 0.29
N ALA A 358 20.83 19.73 0.53
CA ALA A 358 21.70 19.05 -0.43
C ALA A 358 21.27 17.59 -0.67
N GLY A 359 20.84 16.91 0.40
CA GLY A 359 20.13 15.63 0.36
C GLY A 359 18.62 15.81 0.51
N ASP A 360 17.87 14.73 0.37
CA ASP A 360 16.43 14.75 0.66
C ASP A 360 16.16 14.71 2.19
N ALA A 361 14.92 15.01 2.57
CA ALA A 361 14.44 14.98 3.95
C ALA A 361 13.62 13.71 4.27
N GLN A 362 13.85 12.62 3.53
CA GLN A 362 13.18 11.34 3.74
C GLN A 362 13.98 10.41 4.66
N HIS A 363 15.20 10.80 5.05
CA HIS A 363 16.03 10.10 6.04
C HIS A 363 16.30 8.62 5.71
N ALA A 364 16.67 8.31 4.46
CA ALA A 364 16.78 6.93 3.95
C ALA A 364 15.47 6.10 4.13
N SER A 365 14.34 6.78 4.33
CA SER A 365 13.05 6.22 4.72
C SER A 365 13.05 5.50 6.08
N LEU A 366 14.09 5.64 6.90
CA LEU A 366 14.24 5.02 8.23
C LEU A 366 13.39 5.76 9.28
N LEU A 367 12.07 5.73 9.12
CA LEU A 367 11.10 6.56 9.86
C LEU A 367 10.21 5.76 10.82
N GLY A 368 10.28 4.44 10.76
CA GLY A 368 9.55 3.53 11.64
C GLY A 368 10.25 3.33 12.99
N PRO A 369 9.65 2.54 13.90
CA PRO A 369 10.23 2.28 15.22
C PRO A 369 11.60 1.60 15.15
N ALA A 370 12.50 2.07 16.01
CA ALA A 370 13.68 1.34 16.46
C ALA A 370 13.36 0.55 17.75
N HIS A 371 14.23 -0.40 18.10
CA HIS A 371 14.11 -1.16 19.35
C HIS A 371 15.38 -0.98 20.16
N ASP A 372 15.23 -0.70 21.45
CA ASP A 372 16.37 -0.52 22.34
C ASP A 372 17.00 -1.87 22.75
N ALA A 373 18.18 -1.79 23.37
CA ALA A 373 18.90 -2.96 23.84
C ALA A 373 18.10 -3.79 24.86
N ALA A 374 17.24 -3.15 25.66
CA ALA A 374 16.42 -3.83 26.66
C ALA A 374 15.33 -4.69 26.01
N ALA A 375 14.65 -4.17 24.98
CA ALA A 375 13.67 -4.89 24.19
C ALA A 375 14.31 -6.09 23.47
N ILE A 376 15.50 -5.91 22.91
CA ILE A 376 16.24 -6.98 22.23
C ILE A 376 16.68 -8.06 23.21
N HIS A 377 17.26 -7.66 24.34
CA HIS A 377 17.65 -8.61 25.38
C HIS A 377 16.44 -9.40 25.89
N ALA A 378 15.30 -8.74 26.11
CA ALA A 378 14.06 -9.41 26.51
C ALA A 378 13.54 -10.39 25.44
N ALA A 379 13.71 -10.06 24.16
CA ALA A 379 13.34 -10.94 23.04
C ALA A 379 14.27 -12.16 22.90
N LEU A 380 15.51 -12.08 23.37
CA LEU A 380 16.50 -13.17 23.30
C LEU A 380 16.52 -14.03 24.58
N ALA A 381 16.32 -13.43 25.74
CA ALA A 381 16.50 -14.06 27.05
C ALA A 381 15.61 -15.30 27.26
N GLY A 382 16.13 -16.30 28.00
CA GLY A 382 15.36 -17.46 28.46
C GLY A 382 14.92 -18.44 27.36
N ARG A 383 15.48 -18.35 26.14
CA ARG A 383 15.05 -19.15 24.97
C ARG A 383 16.03 -20.26 24.56
N GLY A 384 17.12 -20.44 25.32
CA GLY A 384 18.15 -21.44 25.00
C GLY A 384 18.87 -21.18 23.68
N LEU A 385 18.94 -19.91 23.27
CA LEU A 385 19.65 -19.46 22.07
C LEU A 385 21.12 -19.24 22.40
N HIS A 386 22.00 -19.63 21.49
CA HIS A 386 23.40 -19.24 21.52
C HIS A 386 23.53 -17.87 20.86
N VAL A 387 23.92 -16.86 21.62
CA VAL A 387 23.96 -15.45 21.18
C VAL A 387 25.37 -14.92 21.40
N HIS A 388 25.96 -14.32 20.37
CA HIS A 388 27.19 -13.55 20.47
C HIS A 388 26.85 -12.08 20.59
N ASP A 389 27.02 -11.51 21.77
CA ASP A 389 26.92 -10.06 21.98
C ASP A 389 28.28 -9.43 21.71
N LEU A 390 28.37 -8.63 20.65
CA LEU A 390 29.63 -8.11 20.11
C LEU A 390 29.67 -6.58 20.17
N ASP A 391 30.86 -6.03 20.33
CA ASP A 391 31.06 -4.62 20.00
C ASP A 391 30.90 -4.40 18.48
N GLU A 392 30.82 -3.13 18.06
CA GLU A 392 30.45 -2.79 16.68
C GLU A 392 31.52 -3.24 15.67
N GLU A 393 32.80 -3.04 16.00
CA GLU A 393 33.92 -3.37 15.13
C GLU A 393 34.02 -4.89 14.95
N THR A 394 33.94 -5.63 16.06
CA THR A 394 33.96 -7.10 16.04
C THR A 394 32.73 -7.67 15.30
N LEU A 395 31.54 -7.11 15.52
CA LEU A 395 30.32 -7.52 14.82
C LEU A 395 30.46 -7.32 13.31
N VAL A 396 30.83 -6.11 12.88
CA VAL A 396 30.96 -5.74 11.48
C VAL A 396 31.98 -6.65 10.78
N GLY A 397 33.15 -6.87 11.41
CA GLY A 397 34.18 -7.78 10.89
C GLY A 397 33.67 -9.22 10.75
N ARG A 398 32.98 -9.73 11.76
CA ARG A 398 32.44 -11.09 11.76
C ARG A 398 31.32 -11.27 10.74
N VAL A 399 30.37 -10.33 10.65
CA VAL A 399 29.28 -10.39 9.68
C VAL A 399 29.80 -10.29 8.25
N ALA A 400 30.79 -9.41 7.99
CA ALA A 400 31.45 -9.33 6.68
C ALA A 400 32.17 -10.64 6.32
N GLU A 401 32.78 -11.32 7.30
CA GLU A 401 33.35 -12.65 7.12
C GLU A 401 32.32 -13.68 6.71
N GLU A 402 31.24 -13.83 7.49
CA GLU A 402 30.19 -14.81 7.21
C GLU A 402 29.55 -14.58 5.82
N LEU A 403 29.28 -13.32 5.46
CA LEU A 403 28.79 -12.96 4.13
C LEU A 403 29.80 -13.36 3.05
N SER A 404 31.10 -13.07 3.23
CA SER A 404 32.15 -13.41 2.25
C SER A 404 32.33 -14.91 2.02
N GLN A 405 31.87 -15.74 2.96
CA GLN A 405 31.84 -17.20 2.85
C GLN A 405 30.57 -17.71 2.15
N GLY A 406 29.71 -16.81 1.67
CA GLY A 406 28.47 -17.13 0.97
C GLY A 406 27.27 -17.43 1.89
N ARG A 407 27.37 -17.13 3.21
CA ARG A 407 26.23 -17.24 4.12
C ARG A 407 25.20 -16.14 3.84
N VAL A 408 23.93 -16.44 4.10
CA VAL A 408 22.80 -15.51 3.97
C VAL A 408 22.27 -15.14 5.35
N LEU A 409 22.32 -13.85 5.67
CA LEU A 409 22.04 -13.35 7.01
C LEU A 409 20.78 -12.47 7.03
N GLY A 410 19.93 -12.68 8.03
CA GLY A 410 18.93 -11.67 8.40
C GLY A 410 19.62 -10.51 9.12
N PHE A 411 19.23 -9.28 8.81
CA PHE A 411 19.84 -8.07 9.34
C PHE A 411 18.73 -7.13 9.84
N PHE A 412 18.73 -6.91 11.16
CA PHE A 412 17.77 -6.09 11.88
C PHE A 412 18.53 -5.02 12.68
N GLN A 413 18.40 -3.75 12.30
CA GLN A 413 19.02 -2.64 13.04
C GLN A 413 18.28 -1.31 12.88
N GLY A 414 18.36 -0.45 13.90
CA GLY A 414 17.84 0.91 13.90
C GLY A 414 16.35 1.04 13.54
N ASN A 415 15.98 2.24 13.12
CA ASN A 415 14.62 2.58 12.69
C ASN A 415 14.21 1.81 11.44
N MET A 416 13.03 1.20 11.49
CA MET A 416 12.44 0.49 10.36
C MET A 416 12.12 1.45 9.20
N GLU A 417 12.10 0.90 8.00
CA GLU A 417 11.87 1.66 6.78
C GLU A 417 10.39 1.83 6.44
N LEU A 418 10.01 2.99 5.93
CA LEU A 418 8.70 3.25 5.33
C LEU A 418 8.72 2.86 3.85
N GLY A 419 7.73 2.06 3.44
CA GLY A 419 7.54 1.66 2.04
C GLY A 419 7.78 0.16 1.82
N PRO A 420 7.73 -0.29 0.54
CA PRO A 420 7.72 -1.70 0.18
C PRO A 420 9.12 -2.33 0.01
N ARG A 421 10.19 -1.57 0.23
CA ARG A 421 11.58 -2.01 0.04
C ARG A 421 12.26 -2.17 1.40
N ALA A 422 13.26 -3.05 1.43
CA ALA A 422 14.28 -3.03 2.46
C ALA A 422 15.53 -2.34 1.88
N LEU A 423 16.17 -1.54 2.70
CA LEU A 423 17.16 -0.50 2.45
C LEU A 423 18.23 -0.52 3.57
N GLY A 424 18.45 -1.70 4.20
CA GLY A 424 19.54 -1.90 5.16
C GLY A 424 19.13 -1.93 6.64
N SER A 425 17.85 -1.78 6.99
CA SER A 425 17.37 -1.86 8.38
C SER A 425 16.63 -3.15 8.71
N ARG A 426 15.81 -3.65 7.79
CA ARG A 426 15.07 -4.92 7.91
C ARG A 426 15.31 -5.76 6.67
N SER A 427 16.54 -6.25 6.54
CA SER A 427 17.07 -6.80 5.30
C SER A 427 17.50 -8.26 5.44
N ILE A 428 17.52 -8.99 4.33
CA ILE A 428 18.28 -10.23 4.17
C ILE A 428 19.45 -9.90 3.25
N LEU A 429 20.65 -10.16 3.72
CA LEU A 429 21.91 -9.80 3.08
C LEU A 429 22.64 -11.04 2.58
N ALA A 430 23.29 -10.93 1.42
CA ALA A 430 24.12 -11.99 0.86
C ALA A 430 25.25 -11.42 -0.02
N ASP A 431 26.26 -12.23 -0.29
CA ASP A 431 27.34 -11.91 -1.22
C ASP A 431 26.82 -11.95 -2.67
N PRO A 432 26.88 -10.83 -3.42
CA PRO A 432 26.37 -10.77 -4.78
C PRO A 432 27.24 -11.50 -5.81
N ARG A 433 28.48 -11.86 -5.44
CA ARG A 433 29.48 -12.50 -6.33
C ARG A 433 29.23 -14.00 -6.49
N VAL A 434 28.50 -14.61 -5.55
CA VAL A 434 28.25 -16.05 -5.53
C VAL A 434 27.23 -16.41 -6.62
N ALA A 435 27.68 -17.18 -7.61
CA ALA A 435 26.81 -17.73 -8.64
C ALA A 435 25.70 -18.61 -8.02
N GLY A 436 24.45 -18.46 -8.48
CA GLY A 436 23.31 -19.21 -7.95
C GLY A 436 22.74 -18.69 -6.62
N MET A 437 23.33 -17.66 -6.00
CA MET A 437 22.81 -17.09 -4.74
C MET A 437 21.36 -16.60 -4.88
N LYS A 438 20.98 -16.06 -6.03
CA LYS A 438 19.59 -15.72 -6.35
C LYS A 438 18.64 -16.92 -6.18
N ASP A 439 19.04 -18.08 -6.70
CA ASP A 439 18.20 -19.27 -6.65
C ASP A 439 18.16 -19.82 -5.22
N THR A 440 19.30 -19.83 -4.52
CA THR A 440 19.38 -20.18 -3.09
C THR A 440 18.39 -19.37 -2.26
N ILE A 441 18.39 -18.05 -2.38
CA ILE A 441 17.49 -17.18 -1.59
C ILE A 441 16.03 -17.38 -2.01
N ASN A 442 15.73 -17.46 -3.31
CA ASN A 442 14.35 -17.64 -3.79
C ASN A 442 13.74 -18.98 -3.33
N HIS A 443 14.52 -20.07 -3.31
CA HIS A 443 14.04 -21.40 -2.95
C HIS A 443 14.07 -21.68 -1.45
N LYS A 444 15.20 -21.41 -0.76
CA LYS A 444 15.41 -21.81 0.63
C LYS A 444 14.85 -20.83 1.66
N ILE A 445 14.73 -19.55 1.29
CA ILE A 445 14.39 -18.48 2.24
C ILE A 445 13.05 -17.85 1.89
N LYS A 446 12.84 -17.50 0.61
CA LYS A 446 11.67 -16.75 0.18
C LYS A 446 10.48 -17.60 -0.23
N PHE A 447 10.71 -18.85 -0.61
CA PHE A 447 9.70 -19.79 -1.09
C PHE A 447 8.85 -19.19 -2.25
N ARG A 448 9.53 -18.59 -3.23
CA ARG A 448 8.89 -17.85 -4.34
C ARG A 448 9.53 -18.15 -5.69
N GLU A 449 8.97 -17.58 -6.76
CA GLU A 449 9.36 -17.84 -8.14
C GLU A 449 10.79 -17.37 -8.46
N GLY A 450 11.56 -18.20 -9.18
CA GLY A 450 12.99 -17.95 -9.46
C GLY A 450 13.30 -16.77 -10.38
N PHE A 451 12.30 -16.28 -11.14
CA PHE A 451 12.46 -15.11 -12.01
C PHE A 451 12.52 -13.79 -11.23
N ARG A 452 12.15 -13.79 -9.94
CA ARG A 452 12.11 -12.58 -9.14
C ARG A 452 13.53 -12.07 -8.83
N PRO A 453 13.89 -10.85 -9.25
CA PRO A 453 15.21 -10.32 -9.02
C PRO A 453 15.43 -9.90 -7.56
N PHE A 454 16.71 -9.69 -7.23
CA PHE A 454 17.16 -9.02 -6.00
C PHE A 454 17.87 -7.71 -6.36
N ALA A 455 18.00 -6.84 -5.37
CA ALA A 455 18.56 -5.52 -5.53
C ALA A 455 19.96 -5.46 -4.91
N PRO A 456 20.92 -4.75 -5.51
CA PRO A 456 22.17 -4.43 -4.85
C PRO A 456 22.05 -3.18 -3.97
N SER A 457 22.71 -3.20 -2.82
CA SER A 457 23.11 -2.01 -2.07
C SER A 457 24.59 -1.78 -2.29
N VAL A 458 25.00 -0.54 -2.59
CA VAL A 458 26.37 -0.18 -2.98
C VAL A 458 26.82 1.08 -2.26
N LEU A 459 28.10 1.14 -1.86
CA LEU A 459 28.70 2.37 -1.35
C LEU A 459 28.58 3.47 -2.41
N ARG A 460 28.03 4.63 -2.03
CA ARG A 460 27.64 5.71 -2.96
C ARG A 460 28.82 6.15 -3.84
N GLU A 461 30.00 6.30 -3.26
CA GLU A 461 31.23 6.69 -3.95
C GLU A 461 31.73 5.65 -4.97
N HIS A 462 31.29 4.39 -4.87
CA HIS A 462 31.68 3.32 -5.78
C HIS A 462 30.60 2.99 -6.83
N ALA A 463 29.37 3.51 -6.70
CA ALA A 463 28.24 3.11 -7.55
C ALA A 463 28.53 3.23 -9.06
N PHE A 464 29.16 4.33 -9.49
CA PHE A 464 29.48 4.60 -10.90
C PHE A 464 30.49 3.62 -11.52
N GLN A 465 31.22 2.84 -10.70
CA GLN A 465 32.19 1.83 -11.15
C GLN A 465 31.51 0.53 -11.56
N PHE A 466 30.31 0.26 -11.06
CA PHE A 466 29.58 -1.00 -11.29
C PHE A 466 28.29 -0.80 -12.10
N PHE A 467 27.70 0.40 -12.02
CA PHE A 467 26.42 0.74 -12.67
C PHE A 467 26.57 1.95 -13.59
N GLU A 468 25.73 2.05 -14.60
CA GLU A 468 25.66 3.22 -15.49
C GLU A 468 24.93 4.38 -14.80
N VAL A 469 25.63 5.00 -13.85
CA VAL A 469 25.23 6.21 -13.10
C VAL A 469 26.38 7.21 -13.09
N ALA A 470 26.08 8.49 -12.88
CA ALA A 470 27.10 9.51 -12.76
C ALA A 470 27.90 9.38 -11.44
N PRO A 471 29.19 9.79 -11.41
CA PRO A 471 29.96 9.82 -10.16
C PRO A 471 29.26 10.66 -9.08
N GLY A 472 29.04 10.06 -7.91
CA GLY A 472 28.35 10.71 -6.78
C GLY A 472 26.82 10.82 -6.91
N GLU A 473 26.22 10.27 -7.96
CA GLU A 473 24.76 10.18 -8.11
C GLU A 473 24.16 9.37 -6.95
N ASP A 474 23.10 9.90 -6.35
CA ASP A 474 22.49 9.33 -5.16
C ASP A 474 21.10 8.74 -5.48
N LEU A 475 20.98 7.42 -5.32
CA LEU A 475 19.78 6.62 -5.56
C LEU A 475 19.48 5.73 -4.35
N PRO A 476 19.09 6.30 -3.19
CA PRO A 476 19.08 5.60 -1.90
C PRO A 476 17.87 4.68 -1.67
N TYR A 477 16.93 4.59 -2.63
CA TYR A 477 15.60 4.03 -2.37
C TYR A 477 15.21 2.80 -3.18
N MET A 478 16.11 2.23 -3.99
CA MET A 478 15.74 1.16 -4.94
C MET A 478 14.54 1.53 -5.83
N THR A 479 14.47 2.80 -6.24
CA THR A 479 13.40 3.32 -7.11
C THR A 479 13.82 3.39 -8.58
N HIS A 480 15.10 3.17 -8.88
CA HIS A 480 15.67 3.27 -10.23
C HIS A 480 16.29 1.94 -10.65
N VAL A 481 15.91 1.44 -11.82
CA VAL A 481 16.63 0.36 -12.51
C VAL A 481 17.64 0.99 -13.47
N VAL A 482 18.89 0.60 -13.34
CA VAL A 482 20.01 1.09 -14.15
C VAL A 482 20.75 -0.08 -14.78
N PRO A 483 21.38 0.09 -15.96
CA PRO A 483 22.26 -0.92 -16.51
C PRO A 483 23.44 -1.21 -15.57
N VAL A 484 23.80 -2.48 -15.43
CA VAL A 484 25.08 -2.89 -14.84
C VAL A 484 26.13 -2.74 -15.91
N ARG A 485 27.30 -2.19 -15.58
CA ARG A 485 28.39 -2.05 -16.55
C ARG A 485 28.84 -3.43 -17.02
N LYS A 486 29.11 -3.54 -18.32
CA LYS A 486 29.41 -4.83 -19.00
C LYS A 486 30.62 -5.56 -18.42
N ASP A 487 31.63 -4.82 -17.96
CA ASP A 487 32.84 -5.31 -17.31
C ASP A 487 32.61 -5.73 -15.85
N ALA A 488 31.66 -5.11 -15.16
CA ALA A 488 31.28 -5.44 -13.78
C ALA A 488 30.27 -6.60 -13.68
N ALA A 489 29.39 -6.77 -14.68
CA ALA A 489 28.29 -7.74 -14.65
C ALA A 489 28.71 -9.19 -14.35
N PRO A 490 29.82 -9.75 -14.90
CA PRO A 490 30.26 -11.10 -14.58
C PRO A 490 30.64 -11.30 -13.11
N ALA A 491 31.05 -10.23 -12.42
CA ALA A 491 31.45 -10.26 -11.02
C ALA A 491 30.26 -10.16 -10.05
N LEU A 492 29.07 -9.79 -10.54
CA LEU A 492 27.86 -9.58 -9.72
C LEU A 492 26.66 -10.40 -10.23
N PRO A 493 26.80 -11.73 -10.41
CA PRO A 493 25.77 -12.57 -11.03
C PRO A 493 24.47 -12.66 -10.22
N ALA A 494 24.50 -12.48 -8.89
CA ALA A 494 23.31 -12.66 -8.05
C ALA A 494 22.32 -11.47 -8.10
N ILE A 495 22.80 -10.29 -8.51
CA ILE A 495 22.02 -9.04 -8.55
C ILE A 495 21.80 -8.51 -9.97
N THR A 496 22.52 -9.06 -10.95
CA THR A 496 22.37 -8.68 -12.36
C THR A 496 21.16 -9.40 -12.94
N HIS A 497 20.20 -8.63 -13.44
CA HIS A 497 19.01 -9.16 -14.09
C HIS A 497 19.35 -9.79 -15.45
N VAL A 498 18.42 -10.55 -16.01
CA VAL A 498 18.61 -11.23 -17.30
C VAL A 498 18.83 -10.27 -18.48
N ASP A 499 18.37 -9.02 -18.36
CA ASP A 499 18.58 -7.94 -19.33
C ASP A 499 19.84 -7.09 -19.05
N GLY A 500 20.68 -7.49 -18.10
CA GLY A 500 21.91 -6.78 -17.72
C GLY A 500 21.67 -5.54 -16.85
N SER A 501 20.46 -5.36 -16.30
CA SER A 501 20.14 -4.25 -15.39
C SER A 501 20.17 -4.66 -13.91
N ALA A 502 20.14 -3.69 -13.01
CA ALA A 502 19.92 -3.90 -11.58
C ALA A 502 19.16 -2.72 -10.98
N ARG A 503 18.45 -2.96 -9.87
CA ARG A 503 17.74 -1.91 -9.13
C ARG A 503 18.49 -1.54 -7.86
N ILE A 504 19.22 -0.43 -7.88
CA ILE A 504 20.27 -0.16 -6.88
C ILE A 504 19.77 0.66 -5.69
N GLN A 505 20.45 0.50 -4.56
CA GLN A 505 20.45 1.42 -3.42
C GLN A 505 21.87 1.97 -3.23
N THR A 506 22.03 3.30 -3.20
CA THR A 506 23.27 3.92 -2.71
C THR A 506 23.26 4.02 -1.18
N VAL A 507 24.40 3.73 -0.57
CA VAL A 507 24.61 3.72 0.89
C VAL A 507 25.73 4.69 1.25
N ASP A 508 25.53 5.43 2.33
CA ASP A 508 26.47 6.41 2.89
C ASP A 508 26.39 6.41 4.42
N GLU A 509 27.45 6.92 5.04
CA GLU A 509 27.62 6.99 6.49
C GLU A 509 26.52 7.80 7.19
N ALA A 510 26.18 8.96 6.64
CA ALA A 510 25.29 9.93 7.29
C ALA A 510 23.87 9.39 7.52
N ARG A 511 23.39 8.49 6.65
CA ARG A 511 22.05 7.91 6.73
C ARG A 511 22.00 6.48 7.27
N HIS A 512 23.04 5.67 7.06
CA HIS A 512 22.93 4.22 7.22
C HIS A 512 23.77 3.61 8.36
N GLY A 513 24.60 4.39 9.05
CA GLY A 513 25.30 3.97 10.28
C GLY A 513 25.95 2.59 10.18
N LEU A 514 25.50 1.63 11.00
CA LEU A 514 26.00 0.26 11.04
C LEU A 514 25.98 -0.45 9.67
N TYR A 515 24.96 -0.20 8.84
CA TYR A 515 24.87 -0.83 7.53
C TYR A 515 25.94 -0.33 6.56
N PHE A 516 26.28 0.97 6.63
CA PHE A 516 27.40 1.53 5.87
C PHE A 516 28.72 0.89 6.31
N ARG A 517 28.97 0.80 7.62
CA ARG A 517 30.18 0.16 8.19
C ARG A 517 30.30 -1.30 7.78
N LEU A 518 29.20 -2.03 7.71
CA LEU A 518 29.16 -3.40 7.19
C LEU A 518 29.56 -3.46 5.70
N LEU A 519 29.03 -2.58 4.86
CA LEU A 519 29.43 -2.52 3.46
C LEU A 519 30.92 -2.17 3.30
N GLU A 520 31.45 -1.23 4.09
CA GLU A 520 32.87 -0.87 4.08
C GLU A 520 33.76 -2.06 4.48
N ALA A 521 33.41 -2.78 5.55
CA ALA A 521 34.18 -3.94 5.99
C ALA A 521 34.10 -5.09 4.97
N PHE A 522 32.93 -5.31 4.37
CA PHE A 522 32.78 -6.26 3.28
C PHE A 522 33.64 -5.85 2.07
N HIS A 523 33.65 -4.57 1.71
CA HIS A 523 34.49 -4.03 0.65
C HIS A 523 35.98 -4.24 0.94
N ALA A 524 36.45 -3.87 2.12
CA ALA A 524 37.84 -4.05 2.54
C ALA A 524 38.29 -5.52 2.48
N ARG A 525 37.38 -6.45 2.81
CA ARG A 525 37.64 -7.89 2.80
C ARG A 525 37.63 -8.50 1.39
N THR A 526 36.79 -7.99 0.50
CA THR A 526 36.45 -8.69 -0.75
C THR A 526 36.83 -7.95 -2.02
N GLY A 527 37.19 -6.67 -1.92
CA GLY A 527 37.30 -5.76 -3.06
C GLY A 527 35.96 -5.40 -3.72
N CYS A 528 34.83 -5.84 -3.16
CA CYS A 528 33.50 -5.60 -3.71
C CYS A 528 32.69 -4.67 -2.78
N PRO A 529 32.35 -3.44 -3.22
CA PRO A 529 31.57 -2.48 -2.43
C PRO A 529 30.05 -2.69 -2.56
N VAL A 530 29.61 -3.90 -2.89
CA VAL A 530 28.22 -4.23 -3.20
C VAL A 530 27.77 -5.41 -2.34
N LEU A 531 26.57 -5.30 -1.75
CA LEU A 531 25.86 -6.42 -1.14
C LEU A 531 24.52 -6.67 -1.85
N LEU A 532 24.10 -7.93 -1.93
CA LEU A 532 22.72 -8.24 -2.27
C LEU A 532 21.84 -7.89 -1.06
N ASN A 533 20.77 -7.14 -1.31
CA ASN A 533 19.78 -6.75 -0.31
C ASN A 533 18.36 -7.15 -0.78
N THR A 534 17.60 -7.77 0.12
CA THR A 534 16.18 -8.05 -0.09
C THR A 534 15.40 -7.91 1.21
N SER A 535 14.08 -7.77 1.12
CA SER A 535 13.20 -7.56 2.27
C SER A 535 13.37 -8.63 3.35
N PHE A 536 13.36 -8.32 4.64
CA PHE A 536 13.35 -9.37 5.66
C PHE A 536 11.93 -9.84 5.95
N ASN A 537 11.51 -10.87 5.21
CA ASN A 537 10.20 -11.55 5.30
C ASN A 537 10.17 -12.84 4.47
N VAL A 538 9.07 -13.57 4.58
CA VAL A 538 8.70 -14.69 3.68
C VAL A 538 7.51 -14.31 2.79
N ARG A 539 7.20 -15.14 1.79
CA ARG A 539 6.02 -14.94 0.93
C ARG A 539 4.74 -14.82 1.75
N GLY A 540 3.95 -13.78 1.46
CA GLY A 540 2.66 -13.53 2.11
C GLY A 540 2.73 -12.70 3.39
N GLU A 541 3.92 -12.50 3.96
CA GLU A 541 4.08 -11.69 5.18
C GLU A 541 4.67 -10.29 4.89
N PRO A 542 4.29 -9.26 5.68
CA PRO A 542 4.96 -7.96 5.70
C PRO A 542 6.43 -8.05 6.13
N ILE A 543 7.23 -7.00 5.86
CA ILE A 543 8.59 -6.87 6.42
C ILE A 543 8.54 -6.96 7.95
N VAL A 544 9.46 -7.70 8.59
CA VAL A 544 9.51 -7.86 10.05
C VAL A 544 9.62 -6.52 10.77
N CYS A 545 8.90 -6.36 11.88
CA CYS A 545 8.86 -5.09 12.63
C CYS A 545 9.51 -5.19 14.00
N THR A 546 9.24 -6.26 14.76
CA THR A 546 9.78 -6.46 16.12
C THR A 546 10.91 -7.49 16.15
N PRO A 547 11.73 -7.51 17.22
CA PRO A 547 12.70 -8.58 17.47
C PRO A 547 12.10 -9.98 17.37
N GLU A 548 10.89 -10.20 17.90
CA GLU A 548 10.19 -11.48 17.82
C GLU A 548 9.79 -11.84 16.39
N ASP A 549 9.43 -10.85 15.55
CA ASP A 549 9.16 -11.09 14.13
C ASP A 549 10.43 -11.57 13.42
N ALA A 550 11.58 -10.95 13.70
CA ALA A 550 12.87 -11.31 13.12
C ALA A 550 13.32 -12.72 13.55
N LEU A 551 13.24 -13.02 14.85
CA LEU A 551 13.56 -14.34 15.41
C LEU A 551 12.66 -15.44 14.84
N ARG A 552 11.35 -15.15 14.72
CA ARG A 552 10.39 -16.09 14.12
C ARG A 552 10.68 -16.33 12.65
N CYS A 553 11.03 -15.28 11.89
CA CYS A 553 11.41 -15.41 10.49
C CYS A 553 12.70 -16.22 10.34
N PHE A 554 13.72 -15.94 11.16
CA PHE A 554 14.97 -16.70 11.21
C PHE A 554 14.74 -18.18 11.48
N ALA A 555 13.88 -18.51 12.44
CA ALA A 555 13.56 -19.90 12.78
C ALA A 555 12.75 -20.64 11.70
N ARG A 556 11.92 -19.93 10.92
CA ARG A 556 11.04 -20.52 9.88
C ARG A 556 11.67 -20.61 8.48
N THR A 557 12.83 -20.02 8.28
CA THR A 557 13.55 -19.97 6.99
C THR A 557 14.91 -20.61 7.15
N ASP A 558 15.60 -20.94 6.05
CA ASP A 558 16.97 -21.46 6.10
C ASP A 558 18.03 -20.33 6.09
N LEU A 559 17.82 -19.26 6.85
CA LEU A 559 18.85 -18.22 7.05
C LEU A 559 20.02 -18.79 7.86
N ASP A 560 21.24 -18.55 7.41
CA ASP A 560 22.46 -19.06 8.04
C ASP A 560 22.79 -18.33 9.36
N GLY A 561 22.28 -17.11 9.51
CA GLY A 561 22.39 -16.34 10.75
C GLY A 561 21.43 -15.15 10.80
N LEU A 562 21.36 -14.54 11.97
CA LEU A 562 20.59 -13.35 12.27
C LEU A 562 21.43 -12.36 13.06
N VAL A 563 21.54 -11.15 12.53
CA VAL A 563 22.05 -9.98 13.24
C VAL A 563 20.85 -9.18 13.73
N ILE A 564 20.80 -8.94 15.04
CA ILE A 564 19.82 -8.06 15.68
C ILE A 564 20.55 -7.03 16.55
N GLU A 565 20.66 -5.81 16.02
CA GLU A 565 21.58 -4.77 16.51
C GLU A 565 22.99 -5.33 16.75
N ARG A 566 23.40 -5.49 18.02
CA ARG A 566 24.74 -5.94 18.43
C ARG A 566 24.85 -7.44 18.68
N SER A 567 23.76 -8.17 18.53
CA SER A 567 23.69 -9.60 18.81
C SER A 567 23.71 -10.40 17.51
N LEU A 568 24.61 -11.37 17.41
CA LEU A 568 24.73 -12.30 16.29
C LEU A 568 24.31 -13.72 16.73
N LEU A 569 23.41 -14.32 15.96
CA LEU A 569 22.99 -15.72 16.10
C LEU A 569 23.37 -16.46 14.83
N LEU A 570 24.17 -17.52 14.95
CA LEU A 570 24.48 -18.41 13.84
C LEU A 570 23.62 -19.67 13.95
N ARG A 571 23.06 -20.12 12.82
CA ARG A 571 22.06 -21.20 12.80
C ARG A 571 22.64 -22.55 13.24
N ASP A 572 23.85 -22.85 12.81
CA ASP A 572 24.62 -24.06 13.13
C ASP A 572 24.95 -24.20 14.62
N GLU A 573 24.91 -23.10 15.37
CA GLU A 573 25.09 -23.10 16.82
C GLU A 573 23.78 -23.24 17.61
N GLN A 574 22.62 -23.16 16.95
CA GLN A 574 21.32 -23.25 17.63
C GLN A 574 20.85 -24.69 17.76
N SER A 575 20.27 -25.02 18.92
CA SER A 575 19.61 -26.32 19.08
C SER A 575 18.31 -26.39 18.23
N PRO A 576 17.98 -27.56 17.64
CA PRO A 576 16.72 -27.74 16.92
C PRO A 576 15.49 -27.45 17.78
N ALA A 577 15.57 -27.73 19.09
CA ALA A 577 14.49 -27.44 20.04
C ALA A 577 14.26 -25.93 20.21
N ALA A 578 15.33 -25.13 20.31
CA ALA A 578 15.22 -23.68 20.40
C ALA A 578 14.61 -23.07 19.12
N LEU A 579 15.06 -23.52 17.94
CA LEU A 579 14.49 -23.08 16.66
C LEU A 579 13.01 -23.47 16.51
N ALA A 580 12.62 -24.69 16.89
CA ALA A 580 11.23 -25.12 16.87
C ALA A 580 10.35 -24.28 17.81
N ALA A 581 10.85 -23.96 19.01
CA ALA A 581 10.16 -23.09 19.96
C ALA A 581 9.92 -21.70 19.34
N LEU A 582 10.96 -21.07 18.77
CA LEU A 582 10.86 -19.77 18.08
C LEU A 582 9.88 -19.81 16.90
N ALA A 583 9.91 -20.85 16.07
CA ALA A 583 9.03 -20.98 14.91
C ALA A 583 7.55 -21.10 15.30
N SER A 584 7.27 -21.67 16.48
CA SER A 584 5.93 -21.78 17.07
C SER A 584 5.45 -20.52 17.80
N MET A 585 6.33 -19.54 18.03
CA MET A 585 5.95 -18.26 18.61
C MET A 585 5.06 -17.44 17.67
N GLY A 586 4.19 -16.64 18.26
CA GLY A 586 3.26 -15.76 17.57
C GLY A 586 1.80 -16.18 17.75
N PRO A 587 0.85 -15.30 17.43
CA PRO A 587 -0.56 -15.64 17.56
C PRO A 587 -0.88 -16.86 16.68
N PRO A 588 -1.69 -17.82 17.17
CA PRO A 588 -2.17 -18.91 16.34
C PRO A 588 -2.83 -18.33 15.09
N ALA A 589 -2.73 -19.03 13.96
CA ALA A 589 -3.47 -18.68 12.76
C ALA A 589 -4.93 -18.38 13.14
N PRO A 590 -5.52 -17.28 12.64
CA PRO A 590 -6.87 -16.90 13.01
C PRO A 590 -7.79 -18.10 12.82
N ARG A 591 -8.45 -18.55 13.90
CA ARG A 591 -9.38 -19.67 13.83
C ARG A 591 -10.45 -19.34 12.79
N PRO A 592 -10.84 -20.29 11.93
CA PRO A 592 -11.95 -20.05 11.02
C PRO A 592 -13.16 -19.59 11.85
N PRO A 593 -13.83 -18.50 11.45
CA PRO A 593 -14.97 -17.98 12.19
C PRO A 593 -16.02 -19.09 12.35
N ARG A 594 -16.65 -19.20 13.53
CA ARG A 594 -17.76 -20.15 13.70
C ARG A 594 -18.85 -19.79 12.70
N ALA A 595 -19.69 -20.75 12.29
CA ALA A 595 -20.69 -20.52 11.23
C ALA A 595 -21.57 -19.27 11.43
N LEU A 596 -21.92 -18.94 12.69
CA LEU A 596 -22.67 -17.73 13.07
C LEU A 596 -21.84 -16.44 13.00
N ASP A 597 -20.53 -16.50 13.24
CA ASP A 597 -19.63 -15.33 13.19
C ASP A 597 -19.48 -14.78 11.76
N ARG A 598 -19.80 -15.58 10.74
CA ARG A 598 -19.87 -15.14 9.33
C ARG A 598 -20.95 -14.07 9.11
N PHE A 599 -21.99 -14.04 9.94
CA PHE A 599 -23.13 -13.13 9.78
C PHE A 599 -23.13 -12.00 10.80
N LEU A 600 -22.24 -12.03 11.79
CA LEU A 600 -22.16 -11.03 12.86
C LEU A 600 -21.13 -9.96 12.54
N ARG A 601 -21.42 -8.72 12.93
CA ARG A 601 -20.40 -7.67 12.97
C ARG A 601 -19.45 -7.95 14.15
N PRO A 602 -18.17 -7.55 14.08
CA PRO A 602 -17.22 -7.75 15.18
C PRO A 602 -17.70 -7.20 16.53
N GLU A 603 -18.39 -6.05 16.49
CA GLU A 603 -19.02 -5.39 17.65
C GLU A 603 -20.17 -6.20 18.29
N ASP A 604 -20.83 -7.05 17.51
CA ASP A 604 -21.94 -7.91 17.97
C ASP A 604 -21.46 -9.27 18.51
N ALA A 605 -20.19 -9.62 18.26
CA ALA A 605 -19.62 -10.88 18.72
C ALA A 605 -19.54 -10.95 20.26
N ASN A 606 -19.33 -9.80 20.92
CA ASN A 606 -19.24 -9.72 22.37
C ASN A 606 -20.00 -8.50 22.94
N PRO A 607 -21.34 -8.56 23.06
CA PRO A 607 -22.16 -7.44 23.50
C PRO A 607 -21.90 -7.03 24.94
N SER A 608 -21.82 -5.72 25.19
CA SER A 608 -21.70 -5.15 26.53
C SER A 608 -22.91 -5.54 27.41
N ARG A 609 -22.77 -5.44 28.74
CA ARG A 609 -23.89 -5.65 29.67
C ARG A 609 -25.07 -4.73 29.36
N ARG A 610 -24.79 -3.46 29.05
CA ARG A 610 -25.81 -2.46 28.67
C ARG A 610 -26.55 -2.85 27.39
N THR A 611 -25.81 -3.30 26.37
CA THR A 611 -26.38 -3.79 25.11
C THR A 611 -27.32 -4.97 25.34
N ARG A 612 -26.93 -5.93 26.18
CA ARG A 612 -27.77 -7.08 26.52
C ARG A 612 -29.05 -6.68 27.27
N ILE A 613 -28.97 -5.68 28.16
CA ILE A 613 -30.15 -5.14 28.84
C ILE A 613 -31.11 -4.49 27.84
N HIS A 614 -30.62 -3.63 26.95
CA HIS A 614 -31.47 -3.01 25.92
C HIS A 614 -32.10 -4.06 25.00
N PHE A 615 -31.33 -5.09 24.61
CA PHE A 615 -31.85 -6.22 23.84
C PHE A 615 -32.94 -6.98 24.60
N GLY A 616 -32.72 -7.25 25.88
CA GLY A 616 -33.74 -7.89 26.70
C GLY A 616 -35.03 -7.07 26.80
N LEU A 617 -34.92 -5.74 26.96
CA LEU A 617 -36.08 -4.84 26.98
C LEU A 617 -36.85 -4.89 25.64
N LEU A 618 -36.14 -5.01 24.52
CA LEU A 618 -36.74 -5.23 23.21
C LEU A 618 -37.50 -6.56 23.16
N LEU A 619 -36.93 -7.67 23.67
CA LEU A 619 -37.63 -8.97 23.71
C LEU A 619 -38.89 -8.92 24.58
N LEU A 620 -38.83 -8.22 25.71
CA LEU A 620 -39.99 -7.99 26.57
C LEU A 620 -41.09 -7.25 25.82
N PHE A 621 -40.74 -6.14 25.16
CA PHE A 621 -41.67 -5.37 24.33
C PHE A 621 -42.27 -6.21 23.20
N LEU A 622 -41.45 -6.96 22.46
CA LEU A 622 -41.90 -7.83 21.37
C LEU A 622 -42.84 -8.94 21.88
N GLY A 623 -42.58 -9.51 23.06
CA GLY A 623 -43.46 -10.48 23.70
C GLY A 623 -44.84 -9.90 24.02
N VAL A 624 -44.88 -8.69 24.58
CA VAL A 624 -46.14 -7.97 24.86
C VAL A 624 -46.89 -7.65 23.57
N VAL A 625 -46.21 -7.16 22.53
CA VAL A 625 -46.83 -6.86 21.23
C VAL A 625 -47.37 -8.12 20.56
N ALA A 626 -46.63 -9.23 20.60
CA ALA A 626 -47.08 -10.52 20.06
C ALA A 626 -48.32 -11.03 20.81
N GLY A 627 -48.30 -10.98 22.15
CA GLY A 627 -49.47 -11.33 22.98
C GLY A 627 -50.68 -10.46 22.67
N ALA A 628 -50.49 -9.15 22.49
CA ALA A 628 -51.55 -8.22 22.10
C ALA A 628 -52.10 -8.51 20.69
N ALA A 629 -51.25 -8.91 19.74
CA ALA A 629 -51.67 -9.27 18.39
C ALA A 629 -52.52 -10.55 18.37
N VAL A 630 -52.13 -11.58 19.15
CA VAL A 630 -52.91 -12.82 19.29
C VAL A 630 -54.23 -12.54 20.02
N TRP A 631 -54.17 -11.78 21.12
CA TRP A 631 -55.34 -11.35 21.88
C TRP A 631 -56.37 -10.60 21.01
N ARG A 632 -55.94 -9.81 20.03
CA ARG A 632 -56.88 -9.16 19.08
C ARG A 632 -57.70 -10.17 18.27
N GLY A 633 -57.15 -11.34 17.98
CA GLY A 633 -57.85 -12.40 17.24
C GLY A 633 -58.72 -13.29 18.13
N THR A 634 -58.24 -13.64 19.33
CA THR A 634 -58.89 -14.60 20.23
C THR A 634 -59.82 -13.94 21.25
N ARG A 635 -59.56 -12.67 21.58
CA ARG A 635 -60.13 -11.91 22.71
C ARG A 635 -59.93 -12.55 24.09
N ASP A 636 -59.08 -13.56 24.24
CA ASP A 636 -58.76 -14.18 25.54
C ASP A 636 -57.62 -13.39 26.24
N PRO A 637 -57.88 -12.75 27.40
CA PRO A 637 -56.85 -12.03 28.14
C PRO A 637 -55.61 -12.87 28.52
N LYS A 638 -55.76 -14.20 28.55
CA LYS A 638 -54.65 -15.14 28.80
C LYS A 638 -53.57 -15.06 27.73
N ASP A 639 -53.90 -14.71 26.49
CA ASP A 639 -52.94 -14.60 25.39
C ASP A 639 -52.03 -13.39 25.54
N LEU A 640 -52.57 -12.27 26.04
CA LEU A 640 -51.77 -11.09 26.39
C LEU A 640 -50.83 -11.40 27.56
N ALA A 641 -51.34 -12.08 28.59
CA ALA A 641 -50.54 -12.49 29.74
C ALA A 641 -49.44 -13.50 29.33
N ALA A 642 -49.75 -14.46 28.47
CA ALA A 642 -48.79 -15.43 27.94
C ALA A 642 -47.66 -14.75 27.16
N GLY A 643 -47.97 -13.78 26.29
CA GLY A 643 -46.98 -13.01 25.55
C GLY A 643 -46.07 -12.16 26.47
N ALA A 644 -46.66 -11.51 27.48
CA ALA A 644 -45.90 -10.74 28.48
C ALA A 644 -44.98 -11.63 29.33
N LEU A 645 -45.46 -12.81 29.77
CA LEU A 645 -44.67 -13.78 30.52
C LEU A 645 -43.53 -14.36 29.68
N ALA A 646 -43.77 -14.68 28.41
CA ALA A 646 -42.73 -15.12 27.49
C ALA A 646 -41.66 -14.04 27.27
N GLY A 647 -42.08 -12.78 27.08
CA GLY A 647 -41.18 -11.63 26.98
C GLY A 647 -40.34 -11.43 28.25
N ALA A 648 -40.95 -11.55 29.44
CA ALA A 648 -40.27 -11.44 30.73
C ALA A 648 -39.27 -12.59 30.96
N ALA A 649 -39.60 -13.82 30.57
CA ALA A 649 -38.69 -14.95 30.63
C ALA A 649 -37.47 -14.76 29.72
N LEU A 650 -37.69 -14.27 28.49
CA LEU A 650 -36.61 -13.93 27.56
C LEU A 650 -35.73 -12.78 28.08
N PHE A 651 -36.33 -11.76 28.70
CA PHE A 651 -35.61 -10.66 29.37
C PHE A 651 -34.72 -11.19 30.49
N ALA A 652 -35.27 -12.02 31.39
CA ALA A 652 -34.52 -12.65 32.47
C ALA A 652 -33.35 -13.51 31.93
N GLY A 653 -33.57 -14.23 30.83
CA GLY A 653 -32.53 -15.01 30.14
C GLY A 653 -31.33 -14.18 29.67
N THR A 654 -31.49 -12.87 29.43
CA THR A 654 -30.36 -12.00 29.03
C THR A 654 -29.34 -11.77 30.14
N PHE A 655 -29.74 -11.95 31.41
CA PHE A 655 -28.87 -11.84 32.58
C PHE A 655 -28.07 -13.12 32.86
N VAL A 656 -28.50 -14.27 32.33
CA VAL A 656 -27.80 -15.55 32.48
C VAL A 656 -26.48 -15.51 31.69
N PRO A 657 -25.32 -15.71 32.34
CA PRO A 657 -24.03 -15.76 31.66
C PRO A 657 -24.02 -16.82 30.56
N GLY A 658 -23.50 -16.49 29.38
CA GLY A 658 -23.50 -17.39 28.22
C GLY A 658 -24.81 -17.38 27.42
N LEU A 659 -25.96 -17.64 28.07
CA LEU A 659 -27.26 -17.69 27.40
C LEU A 659 -27.67 -16.34 26.80
N GLY A 660 -27.59 -15.25 27.56
CA GLY A 660 -27.92 -13.92 27.05
C GLY A 660 -27.02 -13.47 25.89
N ARG A 661 -25.76 -13.93 25.88
CA ARG A 661 -24.82 -13.70 24.77
C ARG A 661 -25.23 -14.51 23.54
N ALA A 662 -25.60 -15.78 23.72
CA ALA A 662 -26.06 -16.64 22.65
C ALA A 662 -27.35 -16.13 22.01
N MET A 663 -28.34 -15.70 22.80
CA MET A 663 -29.60 -15.13 22.33
C MET A 663 -29.37 -13.84 21.51
N TYR A 664 -28.55 -12.93 22.01
CA TYR A 664 -28.20 -11.70 21.28
C TYR A 664 -27.53 -12.02 19.94
N ARG A 665 -26.55 -12.92 19.94
CA ARG A 665 -25.85 -13.35 18.72
C ARG A 665 -26.80 -14.01 17.72
N ALA A 666 -27.72 -14.86 18.17
CA ALA A 666 -28.71 -15.47 17.29
C ALA A 666 -29.65 -14.42 16.67
N TRP A 667 -30.11 -13.45 17.45
CA TRP A 667 -30.94 -12.35 16.97
C TRP A 667 -30.21 -11.47 15.94
N MET A 668 -28.97 -11.07 16.23
CA MET A 668 -28.18 -10.28 15.30
C MET A 668 -27.84 -11.04 14.02
N ALA A 669 -27.57 -12.34 14.11
CA ALA A 669 -27.38 -13.19 12.94
C ALA A 669 -28.67 -13.29 12.09
N LEU A 670 -29.84 -13.41 12.72
CA LEU A 670 -31.13 -13.37 12.02
C LEU A 670 -31.36 -12.03 11.32
N GLY A 671 -31.12 -10.91 12.02
CA GLY A 671 -31.22 -9.57 11.45
C GLY A 671 -30.26 -9.36 10.28
N ALA A 672 -29.03 -9.84 10.39
CA ALA A 672 -28.05 -9.80 9.31
C ALA A 672 -28.47 -10.66 8.11
N LEU A 673 -29.06 -11.84 8.34
CA LEU A 673 -29.58 -12.71 7.28
C LEU A 673 -30.80 -12.07 6.57
N LEU A 674 -31.74 -11.50 7.33
CA LEU A 674 -32.86 -10.74 6.77
C LEU A 674 -32.37 -9.52 5.97
N GLY A 675 -31.36 -8.81 6.46
CA GLY A 675 -30.70 -7.71 5.75
C GLY A 675 -29.98 -8.17 4.48
N ALA A 676 -29.34 -9.34 4.50
CA ALA A 676 -28.68 -9.93 3.35
C ALA A 676 -29.65 -10.33 2.22
N VAL A 677 -30.93 -10.54 2.53
CA VAL A 677 -32.00 -10.80 1.56
C VAL A 677 -32.70 -9.50 1.13
N SER A 678 -33.20 -8.73 2.09
CA SER A 678 -33.97 -7.51 1.83
C SER A 678 -33.13 -6.38 1.23
N GLY A 679 -31.88 -6.22 1.67
CA GLY A 679 -30.97 -5.19 1.19
C GLY A 679 -30.75 -5.23 -0.33
N PRO A 680 -30.34 -6.38 -0.92
CA PRO A 680 -30.24 -6.53 -2.36
C PRO A 680 -31.53 -6.25 -3.12
N ILE A 681 -32.69 -6.61 -2.58
CA ILE A 681 -33.99 -6.38 -3.22
C ILE A 681 -34.28 -4.88 -3.27
N VAL A 682 -34.17 -4.19 -2.13
CA VAL A 682 -34.40 -2.74 -2.05
C VAL A 682 -33.42 -1.98 -2.93
N LEU A 683 -32.13 -2.32 -2.85
CA LEU A 683 -31.11 -1.71 -3.70
C LEU A 683 -31.37 -1.99 -5.19
N GLY A 684 -31.83 -3.18 -5.55
CA GLY A 684 -32.21 -3.54 -6.91
C GLY A 684 -33.36 -2.71 -7.44
N VAL A 685 -34.42 -2.53 -6.64
CA VAL A 685 -35.55 -1.67 -6.99
C VAL A 685 -35.09 -0.22 -7.19
N VAL A 686 -34.35 0.34 -6.23
CA VAL A 686 -33.83 1.71 -6.35
C VAL A 686 -32.95 1.87 -7.60
N TYR A 687 -32.09 0.89 -7.87
CA TYR A 687 -31.18 0.94 -9.00
C TYR A 687 -31.91 0.85 -10.36
N LEU A 688 -32.93 -0.01 -10.47
CA LEU A 688 -33.73 -0.13 -11.69
C LEU A 688 -34.71 1.03 -11.90
N VAL A 689 -35.25 1.62 -10.83
CA VAL A 689 -36.23 2.71 -10.92
C VAL A 689 -35.56 4.08 -11.05
N VAL A 690 -34.37 4.27 -10.47
CA VAL A 690 -33.68 5.57 -10.44
C VAL A 690 -32.48 5.57 -11.40
N PHE A 691 -31.54 4.65 -11.24
CA PHE A 691 -30.27 4.71 -11.96
C PHE A 691 -30.42 4.32 -13.43
N ALA A 692 -31.15 3.24 -13.74
CA ALA A 692 -31.30 2.76 -15.12
C ALA A 692 -32.03 3.77 -16.04
N PRO A 693 -33.13 4.45 -15.65
CA PRO A 693 -33.77 5.46 -16.49
C PRO A 693 -32.88 6.68 -16.71
N ILE A 694 -32.17 7.14 -15.68
CA ILE A 694 -31.22 8.27 -15.82
C ILE A 694 -30.09 7.90 -16.79
N ALA A 695 -29.53 6.70 -16.67
CA ALA A 695 -28.49 6.21 -17.58
C ALA A 695 -28.99 6.14 -19.03
N LEU A 696 -30.20 5.63 -19.25
CA LEU A 696 -30.82 5.57 -20.57
C LEU A 696 -31.01 6.97 -21.17
N VAL A 697 -31.56 7.92 -20.40
CA VAL A 697 -31.73 9.31 -20.85
C VAL A 697 -30.38 9.96 -21.18
N ARG A 698 -29.36 9.76 -20.33
CA ARG A 698 -28.00 10.28 -20.59
C ARG A 698 -27.40 9.69 -21.87
N ALA A 699 -27.56 8.39 -22.09
CA ALA A 699 -27.10 7.71 -23.31
C ALA A 699 -27.80 8.25 -24.57
N LEU A 700 -29.12 8.47 -24.52
CA LEU A 700 -29.92 9.07 -25.60
C LEU A 700 -29.50 10.51 -25.89
N LEU A 701 -29.15 11.29 -24.86
CA LEU A 701 -28.62 12.65 -24.99
C LEU A 701 -27.13 12.70 -25.36
N GLY A 702 -26.48 11.55 -25.56
CA GLY A 702 -25.05 11.47 -25.91
C GLY A 702 -24.10 11.95 -24.81
N ARG A 703 -24.54 12.04 -23.56
CA ARG A 703 -23.67 12.44 -22.43
C ARG A 703 -22.69 11.32 -22.09
N ASP A 704 -21.41 11.67 -22.01
CA ASP A 704 -20.33 10.74 -21.69
C ASP A 704 -19.42 11.32 -20.58
N PRO A 705 -19.90 11.39 -19.33
CA PRO A 705 -19.14 12.00 -18.22
C PRO A 705 -17.84 11.25 -17.90
N LEU A 706 -17.81 9.95 -18.20
CA LEU A 706 -16.63 9.09 -18.03
C LEU A 706 -15.67 9.12 -19.23
N GLY A 707 -16.05 9.74 -20.35
CA GLY A 707 -15.25 9.75 -21.57
C GLY A 707 -14.95 8.34 -22.10
N LEU A 708 -15.95 7.45 -22.12
CA LEU A 708 -15.83 6.07 -22.59
C LEU A 708 -15.55 5.96 -24.10
N ARG A 709 -15.91 6.98 -24.88
CA ARG A 709 -15.65 7.02 -26.32
C ARG A 709 -14.27 7.64 -26.60
N PHE A 710 -13.56 7.11 -27.60
CA PHE A 710 -12.37 7.77 -28.11
C PHE A 710 -12.75 9.05 -28.85
N ALA A 711 -12.02 10.13 -28.57
CA ALA A 711 -12.00 11.33 -29.39
C ALA A 711 -10.69 11.30 -30.21
N ARG A 712 -10.65 10.46 -31.26
CA ARG A 712 -9.41 10.22 -32.02
C ARG A 712 -8.79 11.49 -32.60
N ALA A 713 -9.62 12.47 -32.96
CA ALA A 713 -9.20 13.78 -33.47
C ALA A 713 -8.69 14.75 -32.38
N ALA A 714 -8.84 14.43 -31.08
CA ALA A 714 -8.31 15.25 -30.01
C ALA A 714 -6.78 15.13 -29.95
N GLU A 715 -6.09 16.26 -29.85
CA GLU A 715 -4.64 16.31 -29.67
C GLU A 715 -4.21 15.89 -28.26
N SER A 716 -5.08 16.05 -27.27
CA SER A 716 -4.82 15.74 -25.86
C SER A 716 -6.09 15.28 -25.14
N TYR A 717 -5.90 14.43 -24.14
CA TYR A 717 -6.89 14.06 -23.14
C TYR A 717 -6.62 14.66 -21.76
N LEU A 718 -5.53 15.41 -21.57
CA LEU A 718 -5.30 16.15 -20.34
C LEU A 718 -6.39 17.20 -20.17
N LYS A 719 -6.95 17.26 -18.97
CA LYS A 719 -7.90 18.30 -18.56
C LYS A 719 -7.21 19.26 -17.62
N ASP A 720 -7.60 20.53 -17.66
CA ASP A 720 -7.19 21.48 -16.65
C ASP A 720 -7.69 21.04 -15.27
N LYS A 721 -6.77 21.03 -14.30
CA LYS A 721 -7.05 20.80 -12.89
C LYS A 721 -6.89 22.13 -12.16
N ARG A 722 -7.85 22.47 -11.31
CA ARG A 722 -7.77 23.66 -10.47
C ARG A 722 -7.31 23.26 -9.09
N THR A 723 -6.20 23.82 -8.61
CA THR A 723 -5.80 23.70 -7.20
C THR A 723 -6.63 24.67 -6.36
N PRO A 724 -7.33 24.21 -5.31
CA PRO A 724 -8.07 25.09 -4.41
C PRO A 724 -7.15 26.11 -3.75
N ARG A 725 -7.54 27.39 -3.75
CA ARG A 725 -6.77 28.48 -3.12
C ARG A 725 -7.25 28.83 -1.71
N GLU A 726 -8.47 28.46 -1.35
CA GLU A 726 -9.06 28.81 -0.07
C GLU A 726 -8.78 27.73 0.99
N PRO A 727 -8.12 28.05 2.11
CA PRO A 727 -7.83 27.10 3.19
C PRO A 727 -9.07 26.36 3.72
N ARG A 728 -10.24 27.02 3.73
CA ARG A 728 -11.51 26.45 4.18
C ARG A 728 -11.94 25.23 3.36
N HIS A 729 -11.47 25.09 2.12
CA HIS A 729 -11.74 23.93 1.28
C HIS A 729 -11.24 22.64 1.94
N TYR A 730 -10.10 22.69 2.62
CA TYR A 730 -9.47 21.52 3.23
C TYR A 730 -10.12 21.07 4.54
N PHE A 731 -11.06 21.84 5.08
CA PHE A 731 -11.89 21.43 6.23
C PHE A 731 -13.26 20.88 5.80
N ARG A 732 -13.50 20.75 4.50
CA ARG A 732 -14.73 20.21 3.92
C ARG A 732 -14.46 18.86 3.26
N LEU A 733 -15.47 17.99 3.28
CA LEU A 733 -15.41 16.67 2.66
C LEU A 733 -15.60 16.68 1.14
N TYR A 734 -15.96 17.83 0.56
CA TYR A 734 -16.12 18.08 -0.88
C TYR A 734 -15.28 19.27 -1.34
#